data_AF-A0A927M343-F1
#
_entry.id   AF-A0A927M343-F1
#
_cell.length_a   1.000
_cell.length_b   1.000
_cell.length_c   1.000
_cell.angle_alpha   90.00
_cell.angle_beta   90.00
_cell.angle_gamma   90.00
#
_symmetry.space_group_name_H-M   'P 1'
#
loop_
_entity.id
_entity.type
_entity.pdbx_description
1 polymer ?
#
loop_
_entity_poly.entity_id
_entity_poly.type
_entity_poly.pdbx_seq_one_letter_code
_entity_poly.pdbx_strand_id
1 'polypeptide(L)'
;MGRVLLGLALLLPALVALVWSYVVPTVSTMLTSFQHDSLVGEPEPAGGENYQQLFEDGLIGQFGFALLLGLLPLAFALLAAPLLAVVADRAGRVPRLVTRGVLALPIAGYAPTALFLGWRVRLAESDSLADVARLELTGILAMTSFGLVVAVAATAFLSALRQREPGRRPTPALLTVGGFVGLAVLALTLQIFTAPTLLTGGGPDGSTVTPMLDVVQDSFRIARMGLGAAGSTVLLLLLGLLGLAATGLLLASRTLIEFDGWRDRSGGLPGNPTTTATPAPPAALAAPDGPAAPTRGPGRTVYLGTVIAALVVFLGIFGWASAPWLQHAFGGAELPGDISTSDVLVNTWLPPFISALVSVGLAAVAGFGIGALRPLGRWSELLLIPFAPWLFVGVGPLAVAGFKRVAEGDQVNTFLGLIPPVWLSVPALFVFTLLFRGQHPKWRSGGDVGRTLLLPALPMLAAVFLLTWLFSAQQPFWSRLIASDVDRMPAPVLAEMLMAGYDGPKADSLSLVLPLPLLIVFLLAFAALQVGYLDRLAIRVGRSASEPPAPPAPQNTGFGAPVPPQPYGPPTQAYGPPAYGTPPHQYGAQQPYGAPTYAAQPYGAQQPHGAQPYSAQPPQGSVGAGAVPPQPGPHGAPPAPPAPAQPPPAEPPPSVDKAE
;
A
#
# COMPACT_ATOMS: atom_id res chain seq x y z
N MET A 1 -1.31 19.21 29.93
CA MET A 1 -0.04 18.45 30.06
C MET A 1 -0.19 16.98 29.68
N GLY A 2 -0.43 16.05 30.62
CA GLY A 2 -0.09 14.61 30.50
C GLY A 2 -0.23 13.93 29.13
N ARG A 3 -1.43 13.97 28.49
CA ARG A 3 -1.66 13.28 27.21
C ARG A 3 -0.83 13.83 26.04
N VAL A 4 -0.47 15.10 26.06
CA VAL A 4 0.39 15.73 25.03
C VAL A 4 1.83 15.24 25.19
N LEU A 5 2.34 15.26 26.43
CA LEU A 5 3.67 14.77 26.76
C LEU A 5 3.82 13.28 26.43
N LEU A 6 2.82 12.45 26.78
CA LEU A 6 2.79 11.04 26.41
C LEU A 6 2.73 10.83 24.89
N GLY A 7 1.92 11.61 24.16
CA GLY A 7 1.84 11.52 22.70
C GLY A 7 3.15 11.84 21.99
N LEU A 8 3.93 12.80 22.52
CA LEU A 8 5.26 13.15 22.02
C LEU A 8 6.33 12.13 22.47
N ALA A 9 6.25 11.62 23.71
CA ALA A 9 7.17 10.59 24.21
C ALA A 9 7.06 9.26 23.43
N LEU A 10 5.85 8.86 23.02
CA LEU A 10 5.65 7.68 22.15
C LEU A 10 6.10 7.92 20.69
N LEU A 11 6.23 9.18 20.26
CA LEU A 11 6.75 9.54 18.94
C LEU A 11 8.29 9.58 18.90
N LEU A 12 8.94 9.89 20.03
CA LEU A 12 10.39 10.08 20.11
C LEU A 12 11.23 8.88 19.59
N PRO A 13 10.92 7.60 19.92
CA PRO A 13 11.68 6.46 19.37
C PRO A 13 11.61 6.36 17.84
N ALA A 14 10.47 6.70 17.24
CA ALA A 14 10.33 6.72 15.78
C ALA A 14 11.07 7.91 15.14
N LEU A 15 11.18 9.06 15.82
CA LEU A 15 12.01 10.17 15.36
C LEU A 15 13.50 9.81 15.38
N VAL A 16 13.98 9.11 16.42
CA VAL A 16 15.36 8.60 16.47
C VAL A 16 15.60 7.58 15.34
N ALA A 17 14.69 6.63 15.15
CA ALA A 17 14.79 5.64 14.07
C ALA A 17 14.72 6.28 12.66
N LEU A 18 13.92 7.34 12.47
CA LEU A 18 13.89 8.14 11.24
C LEU A 18 15.25 8.81 10.99
N VAL A 19 15.82 9.47 11.99
CA VAL A 19 17.12 10.15 11.83
C VAL A 19 18.21 9.15 11.47
N TRP A 20 18.29 8.01 12.17
CA TRP A 20 19.32 7.00 11.97
C TRP A 20 19.21 6.23 10.63
N SER A 21 17.99 5.85 10.25
CA SER A 21 17.72 4.99 9.08
C SER A 21 17.54 5.76 7.78
N TYR A 22 17.17 7.03 7.85
CA TYR A 22 16.77 7.82 6.68
C TYR A 22 17.49 9.17 6.58
N VAL A 23 17.41 10.04 7.60
CA VAL A 23 17.95 11.41 7.48
C VAL A 23 19.47 11.41 7.35
N VAL A 24 20.18 10.69 8.23
CA VAL A 24 21.64 10.56 8.20
C VAL A 24 22.13 9.95 6.88
N PRO A 25 21.62 8.80 6.40
CA PRO A 25 22.03 8.29 5.08
C PRO A 25 21.65 9.19 3.91
N THR A 26 20.48 9.84 3.91
CA THR A 26 20.12 10.80 2.84
C THR A 26 21.11 11.98 2.79
N VAL A 27 21.49 12.55 3.93
CA VAL A 27 22.50 13.62 3.98
C VAL A 27 23.89 13.10 3.60
N SER A 28 24.28 11.91 4.07
CA SER A 28 25.57 11.29 3.71
C SER A 28 25.69 11.02 2.21
N THR A 29 24.67 10.43 1.59
CA THR A 29 24.61 10.23 0.13
C THR A 29 24.65 11.56 -0.62
N MET A 30 23.91 12.57 -0.16
CA MET A 30 23.93 13.92 -0.76
C MET A 30 25.27 14.64 -0.58
N LEU A 31 26.06 14.36 0.44
CA LEU A 31 27.42 14.91 0.57
C LEU A 31 28.41 14.17 -0.33
N THR A 32 28.28 12.84 -0.40
CA THR A 32 29.10 11.96 -1.24
C THR A 32 28.95 12.29 -2.73
N SER A 33 27.76 12.74 -3.18
CA SER A 33 27.54 13.11 -4.57
C SER A 33 28.30 14.36 -5.06
N PHE A 34 28.85 15.17 -4.16
CA PHE A 34 29.75 16.29 -4.50
C PHE A 34 31.24 15.92 -4.42
N GLN A 35 31.57 14.62 -4.33
CA GLN A 35 32.93 14.11 -4.17
C GLN A 35 33.29 13.07 -5.24
N HIS A 36 34.56 13.01 -5.63
CA HIS A 36 35.17 11.90 -6.33
C HIS A 36 35.49 10.81 -5.29
N ASP A 37 34.42 10.18 -4.79
CA ASP A 37 34.45 9.13 -3.78
C ASP A 37 34.51 7.73 -4.42
N SER A 38 35.29 6.83 -3.82
CA SER A 38 35.49 5.46 -4.29
C SER A 38 35.49 4.45 -3.13
N LEU A 39 35.74 3.15 -3.41
CA LEU A 39 35.96 2.14 -2.38
C LEU A 39 37.33 2.25 -1.68
N VAL A 40 38.31 2.94 -2.28
CA VAL A 40 39.70 3.04 -1.78
C VAL A 40 40.25 4.45 -1.97
N GLY A 41 40.84 5.01 -0.90
CA GLY A 41 41.43 6.35 -0.89
C GLY A 41 40.59 7.40 -0.16
N GLU A 42 41.13 8.62 -0.07
CA GLU A 42 40.44 9.79 0.49
C GLU A 42 39.48 10.39 -0.57
N PRO A 43 38.24 10.82 -0.21
CA PRO A 43 37.33 11.46 -1.16
C PRO A 43 37.78 12.88 -1.57
N GLU A 44 38.04 13.10 -2.86
CA GLU A 44 38.36 14.43 -3.39
C GLU A 44 37.09 15.25 -3.71
N PRO A 45 37.11 16.60 -3.69
CA PRO A 45 35.95 17.39 -4.12
C PRO A 45 35.69 17.31 -5.63
N ALA A 46 34.47 16.96 -6.04
CA ALA A 46 34.00 16.93 -7.44
C ALA A 46 33.04 18.07 -7.80
N GLY A 47 32.41 18.70 -6.80
CA GLY A 47 31.38 19.70 -7.04
C GLY A 47 30.24 19.15 -7.90
N GLY A 48 30.01 19.74 -9.07
CA GLY A 48 28.92 19.35 -9.97
C GLY A 48 29.23 18.19 -10.93
N GLU A 49 30.48 17.73 -11.00
CA GLU A 49 30.98 16.90 -12.12
C GLU A 49 30.26 15.53 -12.20
N ASN A 50 30.04 14.86 -11.06
CA ASN A 50 29.22 13.63 -10.99
C ASN A 50 27.82 13.81 -11.59
N TYR A 51 27.18 14.98 -11.41
CA TYR A 51 25.85 15.24 -11.95
C TYR A 51 25.88 15.51 -13.46
N GLN A 52 26.91 16.20 -13.96
CA GLN A 52 27.10 16.39 -15.40
C GLN A 52 27.30 15.02 -16.09
N GLN A 53 28.25 14.23 -15.59
CA GLN A 53 28.50 12.89 -16.10
C GLN A 53 27.22 12.04 -16.13
N LEU A 54 26.47 12.00 -15.02
CA LEU A 54 25.23 11.24 -14.93
C LEU A 54 24.20 11.62 -16.02
N PHE A 55 24.11 12.91 -16.39
CA PHE A 55 23.25 13.34 -17.51
C PHE A 55 23.79 12.93 -18.89
N GLU A 56 25.12 12.91 -19.06
CA GLU A 56 25.79 12.43 -20.29
C GLU A 56 25.65 10.90 -20.46
N ASP A 57 25.77 10.15 -19.37
CA ASP A 57 25.52 8.69 -19.27
C ASP A 57 24.02 8.31 -19.36
N GLY A 58 23.14 9.27 -19.68
CA GLY A 58 21.80 9.00 -20.20
C GLY A 58 20.67 8.90 -19.16
N LEU A 59 20.85 9.40 -17.94
CA LEU A 59 19.89 9.40 -16.82
C LEU A 59 18.41 9.57 -17.21
N ILE A 60 18.12 10.54 -18.09
CA ILE A 60 16.74 10.87 -18.52
C ILE A 60 16.09 9.68 -19.24
N GLY A 61 16.86 8.93 -20.03
CA GLY A 61 16.40 7.72 -20.72
C GLY A 61 16.11 6.58 -19.75
N GLN A 62 16.97 6.39 -18.74
CA GLN A 62 16.78 5.38 -17.69
C GLN A 62 15.51 5.67 -16.86
N PHE A 63 15.32 6.92 -16.42
CA PHE A 63 14.11 7.36 -15.72
C PHE A 63 12.86 7.22 -16.60
N GLY A 64 12.96 7.56 -17.88
CA GLY A 64 11.89 7.32 -18.86
C GLY A 64 11.51 5.84 -18.99
N PHE A 65 12.50 4.95 -19.02
CA PHE A 65 12.28 3.50 -19.04
C PHE A 65 11.66 2.98 -17.73
N ALA A 66 12.14 3.42 -16.56
CA ALA A 66 11.54 3.05 -15.26
C ALA A 66 10.08 3.54 -15.11
N LEU A 67 9.70 4.64 -15.75
CA LEU A 67 8.31 5.10 -15.85
C LEU A 67 7.49 4.27 -16.86
N LEU A 68 8.08 3.88 -18.00
CA LEU A 68 7.46 2.98 -18.98
C LEU A 68 7.11 1.63 -18.35
N LEU A 69 8.04 1.05 -17.58
CA LEU A 69 7.83 -0.16 -16.78
C LEU A 69 6.68 -0.03 -15.77
N GLY A 70 6.37 1.18 -15.32
CA GLY A 70 5.25 1.47 -14.44
C GLY A 70 3.89 1.60 -15.11
N LEU A 71 3.80 1.77 -16.44
CA LEU A 71 2.53 2.06 -17.13
C LEU A 71 1.49 0.94 -16.99
N LEU A 72 1.89 -0.32 -17.20
CA LEU A 72 1.00 -1.47 -17.08
C LEU A 72 0.60 -1.76 -15.62
N PRO A 73 1.54 -1.81 -14.64
CA PRO A 73 1.21 -1.82 -13.21
C PRO A 73 0.23 -0.70 -12.81
N LEU A 74 0.44 0.53 -13.29
CA LEU A 74 -0.43 1.66 -13.00
C LEU A 74 -1.84 1.48 -13.61
N ALA A 75 -1.94 0.95 -14.84
CA ALA A 75 -3.21 0.60 -15.46
C ALA A 75 -3.95 -0.51 -14.69
N PHE A 76 -3.24 -1.55 -14.22
CA PHE A 76 -3.84 -2.60 -13.39
C PHE A 76 -4.33 -2.04 -12.05
N ALA A 77 -3.55 -1.17 -11.42
CA ALA A 77 -3.88 -0.52 -10.16
C ALA A 77 -5.06 0.45 -10.26
N LEU A 78 -5.19 1.21 -11.36
CA LEU A 78 -6.19 2.28 -11.50
C LEU A 78 -7.42 1.88 -12.34
N LEU A 79 -7.38 0.78 -13.10
CA LEU A 79 -8.49 0.32 -13.92
C LEU A 79 -8.98 -1.08 -13.48
N ALA A 80 -8.13 -2.10 -13.53
CA ALA A 80 -8.52 -3.48 -13.27
C ALA A 80 -8.93 -3.70 -11.80
N ALA A 81 -8.13 -3.20 -10.85
CA ALA A 81 -8.39 -3.33 -9.42
C ALA A 81 -9.68 -2.64 -8.93
N PRO A 82 -9.97 -1.36 -9.26
CA PRO A 82 -11.25 -0.74 -8.87
C PRO A 82 -12.44 -1.34 -9.60
N LEU A 83 -12.29 -1.81 -10.85
CA LEU A 83 -13.34 -2.56 -11.55
C LEU A 83 -13.69 -3.85 -10.80
N LEU A 84 -12.70 -4.68 -10.48
CA LEU A 84 -12.88 -5.90 -9.69
C LEU A 84 -13.55 -5.61 -8.34
N ALA A 85 -13.08 -4.57 -7.63
CA ALA A 85 -13.64 -4.16 -6.35
C ALA A 85 -15.12 -3.73 -6.46
N VAL A 86 -15.47 -2.91 -7.46
CA VAL A 86 -16.85 -2.45 -7.66
C VAL A 86 -17.78 -3.60 -8.00
N VAL A 87 -17.40 -4.50 -8.91
CA VAL A 87 -18.26 -5.63 -9.30
C VAL A 87 -18.39 -6.63 -8.13
N ALA A 88 -17.32 -6.88 -7.38
CA ALA A 88 -17.34 -7.73 -6.18
C ALA A 88 -18.27 -7.22 -5.07
N ASP A 89 -18.24 -5.92 -4.77
CA ASP A 89 -19.15 -5.31 -3.78
C ASP A 89 -20.61 -5.31 -4.27
N ARG A 90 -20.85 -5.06 -5.57
CA ARG A 90 -22.19 -5.09 -6.20
C ARG A 90 -22.82 -6.49 -6.23
N ALA A 91 -22.04 -7.55 -6.39
CA ALA A 91 -22.52 -8.94 -6.35
C ALA A 91 -22.93 -9.38 -4.93
N GLY A 92 -22.39 -8.69 -3.91
CA GLY A 92 -22.76 -8.80 -2.49
C GLY A 92 -21.75 -9.56 -1.63
N ARG A 93 -22.10 -9.77 -0.36
CA ARG A 93 -21.17 -10.23 0.69
C ARG A 93 -20.37 -11.49 0.34
N VAL A 94 -21.01 -12.56 -0.15
CA VAL A 94 -20.30 -13.83 -0.42
C VAL A 94 -19.30 -13.68 -1.58
N PRO A 95 -19.67 -13.16 -2.77
CA PRO A 95 -18.69 -12.81 -3.81
C PRO A 95 -17.56 -11.91 -3.32
N ARG A 96 -17.85 -10.86 -2.53
CA ARG A 96 -16.82 -9.97 -1.98
C ARG A 96 -15.82 -10.69 -1.06
N LEU A 97 -16.29 -11.60 -0.22
CA LEU A 97 -15.42 -12.42 0.64
C LEU A 97 -14.61 -13.45 -0.16
N VAL A 98 -15.20 -14.05 -1.21
CA VAL A 98 -14.47 -14.95 -2.14
C VAL A 98 -13.39 -14.18 -2.89
N THR A 99 -13.69 -12.98 -3.42
CA THR A 99 -12.70 -12.07 -4.02
C THR A 99 -11.57 -11.80 -3.03
N ARG A 100 -11.86 -11.35 -1.80
CA ARG A 100 -10.84 -11.09 -0.78
C ARG A 100 -9.98 -12.32 -0.45
N GLY A 101 -10.57 -13.51 -0.40
CA GLY A 101 -9.82 -14.76 -0.22
C GLY A 101 -8.89 -15.06 -1.39
N VAL A 102 -9.36 -14.91 -2.64
CA VAL A 102 -8.55 -15.08 -3.86
C VAL A 102 -7.42 -14.05 -3.92
N LEU A 103 -7.65 -12.81 -3.49
CA LEU A 103 -6.60 -11.77 -3.42
C LEU A 103 -5.50 -12.07 -2.39
N ALA A 104 -5.64 -13.07 -1.50
CA ALA A 104 -4.56 -13.50 -0.62
C ALA A 104 -3.46 -14.28 -1.37
N LEU A 105 -3.79 -14.95 -2.49
CA LEU A 105 -2.86 -15.81 -3.24
C LEU A 105 -1.59 -15.08 -3.71
N PRO A 106 -1.65 -13.97 -4.48
CA PRO A 106 -0.44 -13.26 -4.91
C PRO A 106 0.22 -12.41 -3.82
N ILE A 107 -0.45 -12.18 -2.69
CA ILE A 107 0.17 -11.53 -1.52
C ILE A 107 1.04 -12.54 -0.77
N ALA A 108 0.57 -13.78 -0.60
CA ALA A 108 1.34 -14.87 -0.01
C ALA A 108 2.43 -15.40 -0.95
N GLY A 109 2.13 -15.52 -2.24
CA GLY A 109 3.06 -15.91 -3.30
C GLY A 109 3.95 -14.76 -3.81
N TYR A 110 4.22 -13.75 -2.98
CA TYR A 110 5.18 -12.70 -3.34
C TYR A 110 6.60 -13.24 -3.27
N ALA A 111 7.10 -13.76 -4.40
CA ALA A 111 8.46 -14.26 -4.56
C ALA A 111 9.12 -13.69 -5.84
N PRO A 112 9.32 -12.35 -5.94
CA PRO A 112 9.84 -11.70 -7.16
C PRO A 112 11.10 -12.37 -7.72
N THR A 113 12.08 -12.69 -6.87
CA THR A 113 13.32 -13.35 -7.30
C THR A 113 13.05 -14.73 -7.91
N ALA A 114 12.18 -15.53 -7.28
CA ALA A 114 11.83 -16.85 -7.80
C ALA A 114 11.06 -16.77 -9.12
N LEU A 115 10.13 -15.81 -9.23
CA LEU A 115 9.38 -15.53 -10.45
C LEU A 115 10.31 -15.13 -11.60
N PHE A 116 11.18 -14.12 -11.41
CA PHE A 116 12.06 -13.63 -12.48
C PHE A 116 13.12 -14.66 -12.89
N LEU A 117 13.70 -15.41 -11.95
CA LEU A 117 14.63 -16.49 -12.29
C LEU A 117 13.93 -17.66 -12.99
N GLY A 118 12.71 -18.04 -12.59
CA GLY A 118 11.91 -19.04 -13.30
C GLY A 118 11.57 -18.61 -14.74
N TRP A 119 11.24 -17.33 -14.95
CA TRP A 119 11.09 -16.77 -16.29
C TRP A 119 12.42 -16.79 -17.07
N ARG A 120 13.57 -16.57 -16.42
CA ARG A 120 14.89 -16.67 -17.07
C ARG A 120 15.22 -18.09 -17.56
N VAL A 121 14.88 -19.15 -16.81
CA VAL A 121 15.02 -20.54 -17.30
C VAL A 121 14.24 -20.70 -18.61
N ARG A 122 12.97 -20.29 -18.59
CA ARG A 122 12.06 -20.44 -19.73
C ARG A 122 12.50 -19.67 -20.99
N LEU A 123 13.19 -18.54 -20.83
CA LEU A 123 13.76 -17.77 -21.94
C LEU A 123 15.07 -18.38 -22.48
N ALA A 124 15.85 -19.04 -21.61
CA ALA A 124 17.04 -19.79 -22.01
C ALA A 124 16.68 -21.00 -22.89
N GLU A 125 15.63 -21.72 -22.50
CA GLU A 125 15.08 -22.86 -23.24
C GLU A 125 14.57 -22.49 -24.65
N SER A 126 14.19 -21.22 -24.88
CA SER A 126 13.64 -20.73 -26.14
C SER A 126 14.64 -19.95 -27.01
N ASP A 127 15.95 -20.03 -26.70
CA ASP A 127 17.06 -19.35 -27.40
C ASP A 127 16.88 -17.81 -27.50
N SER A 128 16.06 -17.24 -26.61
CA SER A 128 15.58 -15.85 -26.70
C SER A 128 16.39 -14.87 -25.87
N LEU A 129 17.39 -15.36 -25.11
CA LEU A 129 18.15 -14.54 -24.15
C LEU A 129 19.02 -13.45 -24.81
N ALA A 130 19.41 -13.62 -26.07
CA ALA A 130 20.16 -12.61 -26.81
C ALA A 130 19.31 -11.36 -27.14
N ASP A 131 18.01 -11.55 -27.35
CA ASP A 131 17.07 -10.55 -27.88
C ASP A 131 16.01 -10.10 -26.84
N VAL A 132 16.29 -10.19 -25.53
CA VAL A 132 15.38 -9.76 -24.44
C VAL A 132 15.23 -8.23 -24.43
N ALA A 133 14.42 -7.75 -25.36
CA ALA A 133 14.21 -6.33 -25.61
C ALA A 133 13.43 -5.67 -24.46
N ARG A 134 13.49 -4.34 -24.43
CA ARG A 134 12.68 -3.46 -23.55
C ARG A 134 11.21 -3.90 -23.47
N LEU A 135 10.62 -4.36 -24.58
CA LEU A 135 9.23 -4.80 -24.66
C LEU A 135 8.98 -6.10 -23.88
N GLU A 136 9.88 -7.09 -23.95
CA GLU A 136 9.73 -8.37 -23.27
C GLU A 136 9.89 -8.22 -21.75
N LEU A 137 10.93 -7.50 -21.30
CA LEU A 137 11.10 -7.17 -19.88
C LEU A 137 9.87 -6.44 -19.33
N THR A 138 9.33 -5.48 -20.09
CA THR A 138 8.08 -4.78 -19.73
C THR A 138 6.89 -5.76 -19.62
N GLY A 139 6.76 -6.70 -20.56
CA GLY A 139 5.70 -7.71 -20.56
C GLY A 139 5.79 -8.66 -19.35
N ILE A 140 6.97 -9.21 -19.09
CA ILE A 140 7.23 -10.13 -17.96
C ILE A 140 7.01 -9.40 -16.64
N LEU A 141 7.54 -8.19 -16.47
CA LEU A 141 7.31 -7.38 -15.27
C LEU A 141 5.83 -7.05 -15.07
N ALA A 142 5.11 -6.71 -16.14
CA ALA A 142 3.67 -6.46 -16.06
C ALA A 142 2.89 -7.70 -15.62
N MET A 143 3.12 -8.87 -16.22
CA MET A 143 2.37 -10.08 -15.90
C MET A 143 2.72 -10.65 -14.51
N THR A 144 4.00 -10.62 -14.11
CA THR A 144 4.42 -11.04 -12.76
C THR A 144 3.91 -10.10 -11.66
N SER A 145 3.88 -8.79 -11.91
CA SER A 145 3.35 -7.82 -10.93
C SER A 145 1.82 -7.74 -10.90
N PHE A 146 1.11 -8.09 -11.99
CA PHE A 146 -0.35 -8.01 -12.13
C PHE A 146 -1.11 -8.53 -10.91
N GLY A 147 -0.81 -9.76 -10.47
CA GLY A 147 -1.53 -10.41 -9.36
C GLY A 147 -1.41 -9.62 -8.06
N LEU A 148 -0.19 -9.22 -7.69
CA LEU A 148 0.10 -8.46 -6.47
C LEU A 148 -0.53 -7.06 -6.53
N VAL A 149 -0.33 -6.35 -7.64
CA VAL A 149 -0.80 -4.98 -7.83
C VAL A 149 -2.33 -4.92 -7.76
N VAL A 150 -3.01 -5.83 -8.47
CA VAL A 150 -4.48 -5.93 -8.42
C VAL A 150 -4.94 -6.33 -7.02
N ALA A 151 -4.26 -7.26 -6.34
CA ALA A 151 -4.65 -7.68 -4.99
C ALA A 151 -4.54 -6.55 -3.95
N VAL A 152 -3.42 -5.84 -3.90
CA VAL A 152 -3.21 -4.74 -2.95
C VAL A 152 -4.17 -3.59 -3.24
N ALA A 153 -4.27 -3.17 -4.51
CA ALA A 153 -5.14 -2.08 -4.91
C ALA A 153 -6.63 -2.41 -4.70
N ALA A 154 -7.10 -3.60 -5.12
CA ALA A 154 -8.51 -3.98 -4.95
C ALA A 154 -8.88 -4.16 -3.47
N THR A 155 -7.95 -4.60 -2.62
CA THR A 155 -8.13 -4.63 -1.15
C THR A 155 -8.38 -3.23 -0.58
N ALA A 156 -7.64 -2.23 -1.06
CA ALA A 156 -7.86 -0.83 -0.68
C ALA A 156 -9.19 -0.27 -1.25
N PHE A 157 -9.51 -0.51 -2.53
CA PHE A 157 -10.77 -0.06 -3.14
C PHE A 157 -12.00 -0.70 -2.50
N LEU A 158 -11.99 -2.01 -2.21
CA LEU A 158 -13.06 -2.68 -1.45
C LEU A 158 -13.28 -2.05 -0.07
N SER A 159 -12.20 -1.56 0.55
CA SER A 159 -12.27 -0.87 1.84
C SER A 159 -12.75 0.59 1.71
N ALA A 160 -12.54 1.25 0.56
CA ALA A 160 -13.14 2.57 0.27
C ALA A 160 -14.62 2.51 -0.17
N LEU A 161 -15.04 1.42 -0.83
CA LEU A 161 -16.44 1.23 -1.26
C LEU A 161 -17.41 1.02 -0.08
N ARG A 162 -16.94 0.41 1.00
CA ARG A 162 -17.76 -0.07 2.12
C ARG A 162 -18.48 1.07 2.87
N GLN A 163 -19.77 1.26 2.61
CA GLN A 163 -20.58 2.38 3.13
C GLN A 163 -21.03 2.20 4.59
N ARG A 164 -21.41 3.30 5.27
CA ARG A 164 -21.90 3.30 6.66
C ARG A 164 -23.01 4.34 6.90
N GLU A 165 -22.85 5.55 6.35
CA GLU A 165 -23.86 6.62 6.37
C GLU A 165 -24.71 6.54 5.09
N PRO A 166 -26.05 6.42 5.16
CA PRO A 166 -26.91 6.48 3.98
C PRO A 166 -26.72 7.79 3.19
N GLY A 167 -26.62 7.67 1.86
CA GLY A 167 -26.51 8.82 0.94
C GLY A 167 -25.09 9.37 0.71
N ARG A 168 -24.08 9.01 1.52
CA ARG A 168 -22.71 9.49 1.34
C ARG A 168 -21.99 8.73 0.20
N ARG A 169 -21.73 9.42 -0.92
CA ARG A 169 -21.05 8.84 -2.09
C ARG A 169 -19.62 8.37 -1.73
N PRO A 170 -19.17 7.18 -2.18
CA PRO A 170 -17.81 6.69 -1.91
C PRO A 170 -16.72 7.36 -2.78
N THR A 171 -17.12 8.07 -3.85
CA THR A 171 -16.23 8.69 -4.85
C THR A 171 -14.99 9.42 -4.29
N PRO A 172 -15.08 10.30 -3.27
CA PRO A 172 -13.88 10.99 -2.76
C PRO A 172 -12.92 10.05 -2.02
N ALA A 173 -13.40 8.95 -1.42
CA ALA A 173 -12.53 7.90 -0.87
C ALA A 173 -11.87 7.07 -1.98
N LEU A 174 -12.61 6.76 -3.07
CA LEU A 174 -12.07 6.07 -4.24
C LEU A 174 -10.97 6.90 -4.94
N LEU A 175 -11.20 8.20 -5.15
CA LEU A 175 -10.20 9.11 -5.73
C LEU A 175 -8.94 9.24 -4.85
N THR A 176 -9.12 9.28 -3.53
CA THR A 176 -7.99 9.37 -2.58
C THR A 176 -7.17 8.08 -2.56
N VAL A 177 -7.83 6.91 -2.55
CA VAL A 177 -7.17 5.60 -2.64
C VAL A 177 -6.48 5.44 -4.00
N GLY A 178 -7.14 5.79 -5.10
CA GLY A 178 -6.55 5.73 -6.44
C GLY A 178 -5.32 6.63 -6.58
N GLY A 179 -5.38 7.88 -6.12
CA GLY A 179 -4.24 8.79 -6.13
C GLY A 179 -3.08 8.27 -5.27
N PHE A 180 -3.35 7.77 -4.06
CA PHE A 180 -2.31 7.20 -3.19
C PHE A 180 -1.66 5.95 -3.81
N VAL A 181 -2.47 5.01 -4.32
CA VAL A 181 -1.99 3.78 -4.95
C VAL A 181 -1.21 4.10 -6.23
N GLY A 182 -1.65 5.06 -7.05
CA GLY A 182 -0.94 5.48 -8.25
C GLY A 182 0.44 6.09 -7.94
N LEU A 183 0.51 6.97 -6.94
CA LEU A 183 1.79 7.54 -6.46
C LEU A 183 2.72 6.44 -5.90
N ALA A 184 2.18 5.47 -5.16
CA ALA A 184 2.94 4.34 -4.65
C ALA A 184 3.49 3.43 -5.77
N VAL A 185 2.70 3.14 -6.81
CA VAL A 185 3.16 2.36 -7.98
C VAL A 185 4.30 3.08 -8.70
N LEU A 186 4.16 4.39 -8.97
CA LEU A 186 5.22 5.19 -9.61
C LEU A 186 6.50 5.21 -8.77
N ALA A 187 6.39 5.38 -7.45
CA ALA A 187 7.56 5.38 -6.57
C ALA A 187 8.25 4.00 -6.48
N LEU A 188 7.49 2.91 -6.57
CA LEU A 188 8.04 1.55 -6.64
C LEU A 188 8.73 1.26 -7.98
N THR A 189 8.18 1.74 -9.11
CA THR A 189 8.76 1.47 -10.43
C THR A 189 10.03 2.29 -10.69
N LEU A 190 10.14 3.50 -10.13
CA LEU A 190 11.40 4.27 -10.11
C LEU A 190 12.54 3.58 -9.33
N GLN A 191 12.21 2.70 -8.39
CA GLN A 191 13.17 1.91 -7.60
C GLN A 191 13.29 0.45 -8.09
N ILE A 192 12.81 0.12 -9.29
CA ILE A 192 12.82 -1.27 -9.75
C ILE A 192 14.25 -1.76 -10.00
N PHE A 193 14.66 -2.74 -9.21
CA PHE A 193 16.00 -3.34 -9.24
C PHE A 193 15.97 -4.82 -9.66
N THR A 194 15.10 -5.59 -9.01
CA THR A 194 15.09 -7.05 -9.08
C THR A 194 14.80 -7.59 -10.49
N ALA A 195 13.83 -7.01 -11.21
CA ALA A 195 13.51 -7.43 -12.58
C ALA A 195 14.63 -7.13 -13.59
N PRO A 196 15.11 -5.87 -13.75
CA PRO A 196 16.21 -5.59 -14.68
C PRO A 196 17.49 -6.37 -14.36
N THR A 197 17.83 -6.53 -13.07
CA THR A 197 19.09 -7.21 -12.72
C THR A 197 19.03 -8.71 -13.00
N LEU A 198 17.92 -9.39 -12.69
CA LEU A 198 17.83 -10.85 -12.83
C LEU A 198 17.56 -11.30 -14.28
N LEU A 199 16.79 -10.53 -15.06
CA LEU A 199 16.37 -10.90 -16.41
C LEU A 199 17.42 -10.52 -17.48
N THR A 200 17.97 -9.30 -17.44
CA THR A 200 18.83 -8.77 -18.53
C THR A 200 20.18 -8.23 -18.04
N GLY A 201 20.35 -8.00 -16.74
CA GLY A 201 21.53 -7.32 -16.19
C GLY A 201 21.69 -5.86 -16.64
N GLY A 202 20.70 -5.30 -17.34
CA GLY A 202 20.76 -4.00 -18.03
C GLY A 202 20.94 -4.08 -19.56
N GLY A 203 21.23 -5.26 -20.12
CA GLY A 203 21.43 -5.44 -21.57
C GLY A 203 20.14 -5.48 -22.42
N PRO A 204 20.26 -5.63 -23.74
CA PRO A 204 21.49 -5.46 -24.53
C PRO A 204 21.94 -3.99 -24.51
N ASP A 205 23.25 -3.74 -24.62
CA ASP A 205 23.89 -2.41 -24.74
C ASP A 205 23.38 -1.33 -23.76
N GLY A 206 23.22 -1.69 -22.48
CA GLY A 206 22.70 -0.81 -21.44
C GLY A 206 21.22 -0.40 -21.61
N SER A 207 20.54 -0.89 -22.65
CA SER A 207 19.22 -0.40 -23.02
C SER A 207 18.13 -0.68 -21.98
N THR A 208 18.29 -1.66 -21.09
CA THR A 208 17.34 -1.94 -20.00
C THR A 208 17.82 -1.47 -18.61
N VAL A 209 18.88 -0.66 -18.55
CA VAL A 209 19.29 0.01 -17.31
C VAL A 209 18.16 0.92 -16.79
N THR A 210 17.93 0.85 -15.48
CA THR A 210 17.01 1.69 -14.70
C THR A 210 17.80 2.44 -13.64
N PRO A 211 17.30 3.57 -13.08
CA PRO A 211 18.08 4.41 -12.18
C PRO A 211 18.59 3.69 -10.92
N MET A 212 17.86 2.67 -10.45
CA MET A 212 18.27 1.85 -9.31
C MET A 212 19.25 0.73 -9.69
N LEU A 213 19.32 0.31 -10.96
CA LEU A 213 20.38 -0.57 -11.44
C LEU A 213 21.66 0.22 -11.72
N ASP A 214 21.54 1.40 -12.34
CA ASP A 214 22.63 2.31 -12.69
C ASP A 214 23.50 2.67 -11.48
N VAL A 215 22.85 3.24 -10.45
CA VAL A 215 23.42 3.53 -9.12
C VAL A 215 24.24 2.36 -8.55
N VAL A 216 23.83 1.12 -8.82
CA VAL A 216 24.46 -0.09 -8.28
C VAL A 216 25.63 -0.56 -9.14
N GLN A 217 25.55 -0.34 -10.46
CA GLN A 217 26.68 -0.57 -11.35
C GLN A 217 27.81 0.43 -11.03
N ASP A 218 27.51 1.72 -10.94
CA ASP A 218 28.49 2.73 -10.54
C ASP A 218 29.11 2.47 -9.18
N SER A 219 28.28 2.40 -8.13
CA SER A 219 28.76 2.30 -6.75
C SER A 219 29.52 1.00 -6.48
N PHE A 220 29.00 -0.14 -6.97
CA PHE A 220 29.43 -1.46 -6.51
C PHE A 220 30.06 -2.36 -7.58
N ARG A 221 30.04 -1.99 -8.88
CA ARG A 221 30.82 -2.68 -9.93
C ARG A 221 31.96 -1.83 -10.48
N ILE A 222 31.74 -0.54 -10.67
CA ILE A 222 32.73 0.42 -11.20
C ILE A 222 33.47 1.15 -10.03
N ALA A 223 33.01 0.95 -8.79
CA ALA A 223 33.55 1.53 -7.55
C ALA A 223 33.50 3.07 -7.49
N ARG A 224 32.65 3.72 -8.30
CA ARG A 224 32.43 5.17 -8.34
C ARG A 224 31.30 5.55 -7.38
N MET A 225 31.61 5.56 -6.09
CA MET A 225 30.66 5.89 -5.02
C MET A 225 30.09 7.31 -5.16
N GLY A 226 30.89 8.27 -5.62
CA GLY A 226 30.43 9.64 -5.91
C GLY A 226 29.33 9.73 -6.96
N LEU A 227 29.54 9.07 -8.10
CA LEU A 227 28.59 9.04 -9.23
C LEU A 227 27.29 8.32 -8.86
N GLY A 228 27.40 7.13 -8.27
CA GLY A 228 26.24 6.38 -7.78
C GLY A 228 25.49 7.09 -6.63
N ALA A 229 26.18 7.90 -5.83
CA ALA A 229 25.55 8.77 -4.83
C ALA A 229 24.81 9.96 -5.48
N ALA A 230 25.29 10.50 -6.61
CA ALA A 230 24.56 11.52 -7.37
C ALA A 230 23.25 10.96 -7.95
N GLY A 231 23.30 9.79 -8.59
CA GLY A 231 22.11 9.07 -9.06
C GLY A 231 21.13 8.76 -7.92
N SER A 232 21.64 8.27 -6.78
CA SER A 232 20.85 8.05 -5.57
C SER A 232 20.19 9.33 -5.05
N THR A 233 20.88 10.48 -5.12
CA THR A 233 20.36 11.78 -4.65
C THR A 233 19.23 12.30 -5.54
N VAL A 234 19.33 12.15 -6.87
CA VAL A 234 18.24 12.48 -7.80
C VAL A 234 17.02 11.58 -7.55
N LEU A 235 17.24 10.27 -7.36
CA LEU A 235 16.18 9.32 -7.06
C LEU A 235 15.50 9.61 -5.71
N LEU A 236 16.26 9.92 -4.66
CA LEU A 236 15.75 10.35 -3.35
C LEU A 236 14.89 11.61 -3.44
N LEU A 237 15.30 12.62 -4.23
CA LEU A 237 14.53 13.85 -4.41
C LEU A 237 13.16 13.56 -5.04
N LEU A 238 13.11 12.75 -6.09
CA LEU A 238 11.87 12.39 -6.79
C LEU A 238 10.92 11.55 -5.89
N LEU A 239 11.47 10.59 -5.14
CA LEU A 239 10.71 9.81 -4.16
C LEU A 239 10.20 10.69 -3.01
N GLY A 240 11.01 11.66 -2.58
CA GLY A 240 10.64 12.69 -1.60
C GLY A 240 9.43 13.51 -2.04
N LEU A 241 9.43 13.96 -3.29
CA LEU A 241 8.30 14.69 -3.87
C LEU A 241 7.04 13.81 -3.99
N LEU A 242 7.17 12.54 -4.38
CA LEU A 242 6.03 11.60 -4.43
C LEU A 242 5.46 11.31 -3.03
N GLY A 243 6.32 11.12 -2.02
CA GLY A 243 5.91 10.90 -0.62
C GLY A 243 5.25 12.13 0.01
N LEU A 244 5.77 13.33 -0.29
CA LEU A 244 5.13 14.60 0.08
C LEU A 244 3.77 14.78 -0.63
N ALA A 245 3.66 14.46 -1.92
CA ALA A 245 2.40 14.53 -2.66
C ALA A 245 1.34 13.56 -2.11
N ALA A 246 1.73 12.31 -1.83
CA ALA A 246 0.84 11.32 -1.22
C ALA A 246 0.40 11.73 0.20
N THR A 247 1.30 12.32 0.99
CA THR A 247 0.98 12.87 2.31
C THR A 247 0.02 14.06 2.20
N GLY A 248 0.27 14.99 1.27
CA GLY A 248 -0.61 16.12 0.98
C GLY A 248 -2.01 15.67 0.58
N LEU A 249 -2.13 14.65 -0.27
CA LEU A 249 -3.39 14.03 -0.66
C LEU A 249 -4.14 13.45 0.56
N LEU A 250 -3.47 12.68 1.43
CA LEU A 250 -4.07 12.10 2.64
C LEU A 250 -4.50 13.16 3.68
N LEU A 251 -3.75 14.26 3.80
CA LEU A 251 -4.08 15.39 4.68
C LEU A 251 -5.24 16.24 4.14
N ALA A 252 -5.22 16.60 2.85
CA ALA A 252 -6.25 17.42 2.20
C ALA A 252 -7.61 16.70 2.15
N SER A 253 -7.61 15.41 1.79
CA SER A 253 -8.79 14.53 1.87
C SER A 253 -9.22 14.23 3.32
N ARG A 254 -8.37 14.53 4.31
CA ARG A 254 -8.56 14.18 5.72
C ARG A 254 -8.81 12.68 5.91
N THR A 255 -8.05 11.81 5.25
CA THR A 255 -8.23 10.34 5.33
C THR A 255 -8.25 9.81 6.77
N LEU A 256 -9.05 8.77 7.03
CA LEU A 256 -8.96 7.92 8.22
C LEU A 256 -9.43 6.50 7.91
N ILE A 257 -9.05 5.54 8.76
CA ILE A 257 -9.43 4.12 8.62
C ILE A 257 -10.31 3.71 9.81
N GLU A 258 -11.55 3.32 9.52
CA GLU A 258 -12.48 2.78 10.51
C GLU A 258 -12.48 1.25 10.51
N PHE A 259 -12.48 0.63 11.69
CA PHE A 259 -12.84 -0.78 11.88
C PHE A 259 -14.24 -0.89 12.49
N ASP A 260 -15.10 -1.77 11.97
CA ASP A 260 -16.51 -1.82 12.37
C ASP A 260 -16.86 -2.78 13.51
N GLY A 261 -15.92 -3.64 13.90
CA GLY A 261 -16.16 -4.63 14.95
C GLY A 261 -16.39 -6.04 14.40
N TRP A 262 -16.23 -7.04 15.26
CA TRP A 262 -16.52 -8.42 14.92
C TRP A 262 -18.02 -8.76 14.90
N ARG A 263 -18.84 -7.96 15.61
CA ARG A 263 -20.27 -8.19 15.87
C ARG A 263 -21.18 -7.29 15.02
N ASP A 264 -21.21 -7.52 13.70
CA ASP A 264 -22.28 -6.98 12.85
C ASP A 264 -23.53 -7.88 12.96
N ARG A 265 -24.49 -7.41 13.78
CA ARG A 265 -25.92 -7.77 13.89
C ARG A 265 -26.33 -9.21 13.54
N SER A 266 -26.78 -9.94 14.57
CA SER A 266 -27.86 -10.92 14.39
C SER A 266 -29.07 -10.26 13.73
N GLY A 267 -29.74 -10.98 12.82
CA GLY A 267 -31.03 -10.55 12.29
C GLY A 267 -32.15 -10.72 13.32
N GLY A 268 -33.15 -9.84 13.26
CA GLY A 268 -34.36 -9.92 14.09
C GLY A 268 -34.44 -8.90 15.23
N LEU A 269 -35.65 -8.35 15.38
CA LEU A 269 -36.17 -7.56 16.51
C LEU A 269 -35.52 -6.18 16.80
N PRO A 270 -36.29 -5.06 16.77
CA PRO A 270 -35.89 -3.84 17.44
C PRO A 270 -35.98 -4.04 18.96
N GLY A 271 -34.85 -3.88 19.66
CA GLY A 271 -34.80 -3.97 21.12
C GLY A 271 -35.56 -2.83 21.79
N ASN A 272 -36.69 -3.16 22.43
CA ASN A 272 -37.60 -2.21 23.06
C ASN A 272 -36.97 -1.57 24.32
N PRO A 273 -37.02 -0.23 24.51
CA PRO A 273 -36.86 0.34 25.85
C PRO A 273 -38.02 -0.11 26.75
N THR A 274 -37.70 -0.43 28.01
CA THR A 274 -38.63 -1.11 28.93
C THR A 274 -39.89 -0.30 29.27
N THR A 275 -41.05 -0.76 28.82
CA THR A 275 -42.37 -0.55 29.47
C THR A 275 -43.22 -1.80 29.36
N THR A 276 -43.97 -2.11 30.41
CA THR A 276 -44.78 -3.33 30.57
C THR A 276 -46.23 -3.17 30.09
N ALA A 277 -46.72 -4.10 29.28
CA ALA A 277 -48.15 -4.28 29.01
C ALA A 277 -48.47 -5.77 28.72
N THR A 278 -49.63 -6.22 29.17
CA THR A 278 -50.12 -7.61 29.11
C THR A 278 -50.54 -8.00 27.68
N PRO A 279 -50.33 -9.26 27.22
CA PRO A 279 -50.81 -9.70 25.92
C PRO A 279 -52.33 -9.88 25.87
N ALA A 280 -52.95 -9.47 24.76
CA ALA A 280 -54.27 -9.88 24.33
C ALA A 280 -54.15 -10.71 23.03
N PRO A 281 -54.94 -11.77 22.82
CA PRO A 281 -54.82 -12.61 21.64
C PRO A 281 -55.41 -11.93 20.39
N PRO A 282 -54.72 -11.96 19.23
CA PRO A 282 -55.29 -11.46 17.99
C PRO A 282 -56.35 -12.43 17.44
N ALA A 283 -57.52 -11.90 17.08
CA ALA A 283 -58.52 -12.66 16.33
C ALA A 283 -58.01 -12.95 14.90
N ALA A 284 -58.33 -14.13 14.37
CA ALA A 284 -57.91 -14.51 13.02
C ALA A 284 -58.77 -13.82 11.95
N LEU A 285 -58.10 -13.09 11.04
CA LEU A 285 -58.63 -12.70 9.74
C LEU A 285 -57.59 -13.02 8.69
N ALA A 286 -58.00 -13.71 7.63
CA ALA A 286 -57.10 -14.18 6.58
C ALA A 286 -56.84 -13.08 5.54
N ALA A 287 -55.56 -12.89 5.20
CA ALA A 287 -55.11 -12.10 4.05
C ALA A 287 -54.01 -12.88 3.31
N PRO A 288 -54.23 -13.33 2.05
CA PRO A 288 -53.31 -14.22 1.35
C PRO A 288 -52.20 -13.46 0.61
N ASP A 289 -51.41 -12.65 1.32
CA ASP A 289 -50.23 -11.95 0.78
C ASP A 289 -49.03 -12.09 1.72
N GLY A 290 -48.31 -13.21 1.59
CA GLY A 290 -47.00 -13.36 2.21
C GLY A 290 -45.98 -12.50 1.46
N PRO A 291 -45.14 -11.68 2.14
CA PRO A 291 -44.15 -10.85 1.45
C PRO A 291 -43.17 -11.74 0.69
N ALA A 292 -43.18 -11.63 -0.65
CA ALA A 292 -42.40 -12.48 -1.53
C ALA A 292 -40.92 -12.51 -1.12
N ALA A 293 -40.34 -13.71 -1.08
CA ALA A 293 -38.91 -13.88 -0.79
C ALA A 293 -38.08 -12.97 -1.73
N PRO A 294 -37.08 -12.22 -1.22
CA PRO A 294 -36.51 -11.06 -1.91
C PRO A 294 -36.01 -11.46 -3.29
N THR A 295 -36.73 -11.01 -4.31
CA THR A 295 -36.51 -11.43 -5.69
C THR A 295 -35.09 -11.05 -6.11
N ARG A 296 -34.37 -12.03 -6.68
CA ARG A 296 -32.99 -11.84 -7.13
C ARG A 296 -33.00 -10.95 -8.37
N GLY A 297 -33.07 -9.63 -8.16
CA GLY A 297 -33.13 -8.64 -9.24
C GLY A 297 -32.01 -8.89 -10.26
N PRO A 298 -32.31 -8.85 -11.58
CA PRO A 298 -31.47 -9.46 -12.61
C PRO A 298 -30.03 -8.95 -12.62
N GLY A 299 -29.81 -7.68 -12.28
CA GLY A 299 -28.47 -7.10 -12.15
C GLY A 299 -27.55 -7.82 -11.16
N ARG A 300 -28.07 -8.43 -10.09
CA ARG A 300 -27.24 -9.20 -9.14
C ARG A 300 -26.69 -10.49 -9.75
N THR A 301 -27.46 -11.14 -10.61
CA THR A 301 -27.02 -12.33 -11.36
C THR A 301 -25.95 -11.95 -12.38
N VAL A 302 -26.12 -10.82 -13.08
CA VAL A 302 -25.10 -10.27 -13.98
C VAL A 302 -23.81 -9.96 -13.22
N TYR A 303 -23.86 -9.20 -12.12
CA TYR A 303 -22.67 -8.90 -11.31
C TYR A 303 -21.99 -10.16 -10.79
N LEU A 304 -22.74 -11.18 -10.34
CA LEU A 304 -22.17 -12.46 -9.92
C LEU A 304 -21.40 -13.14 -11.06
N GLY A 305 -21.98 -13.23 -12.26
CA GLY A 305 -21.30 -13.77 -13.44
C GLY A 305 -20.03 -13.00 -13.81
N THR A 306 -20.09 -11.67 -13.78
CA THR A 306 -18.92 -10.81 -14.03
C THR A 306 -17.82 -10.99 -12.99
N VAL A 307 -18.14 -11.15 -11.69
CA VAL A 307 -17.13 -11.44 -10.65
C VAL A 307 -16.47 -12.79 -10.91
N ILE A 308 -17.25 -13.83 -11.22
CA ILE A 308 -16.71 -15.18 -11.49
C ILE A 308 -15.77 -15.13 -12.71
N ALA A 309 -16.19 -14.52 -13.81
CA ALA A 309 -15.35 -14.35 -15.00
C ALA A 309 -14.06 -13.54 -14.69
N ALA A 310 -14.17 -12.43 -13.96
CA ALA A 310 -13.01 -11.63 -13.58
C ALA A 310 -12.03 -12.38 -12.65
N LEU A 311 -12.53 -13.18 -11.72
CA LEU A 311 -11.69 -14.02 -10.85
C LEU A 311 -11.03 -15.18 -11.62
N VAL A 312 -11.72 -15.78 -12.60
CA VAL A 312 -11.14 -16.81 -13.48
C VAL A 312 -10.01 -16.22 -14.34
N VAL A 313 -10.23 -15.04 -14.96
CA VAL A 313 -9.18 -14.35 -15.73
C VAL A 313 -8.00 -13.95 -14.82
N PHE A 314 -8.27 -13.41 -13.63
CA PHE A 314 -7.24 -13.05 -12.65
C PHE A 314 -6.40 -14.26 -12.21
N LEU A 315 -7.04 -15.39 -11.89
CA LEU A 315 -6.35 -16.64 -11.53
C LEU A 315 -5.58 -17.24 -12.72
N GLY A 316 -6.11 -17.12 -13.95
CA GLY A 316 -5.41 -17.56 -15.16
C GLY A 316 -4.12 -16.79 -15.41
N ILE A 317 -4.17 -15.45 -15.35
CA ILE A 317 -2.99 -14.59 -15.52
C ILE A 317 -1.98 -14.83 -14.39
N PHE A 318 -2.43 -14.86 -13.13
CA PHE A 318 -1.54 -15.12 -11.99
C PHE A 318 -0.91 -16.52 -12.03
N GLY A 319 -1.68 -17.54 -12.40
CA GLY A 319 -1.19 -18.92 -12.56
C GLY A 319 -0.16 -19.03 -13.68
N TRP A 320 -0.43 -18.44 -14.85
CA TRP A 320 0.52 -18.36 -15.95
C TRP A 320 1.82 -17.64 -15.57
N ALA A 321 1.70 -16.48 -14.91
CA ALA A 321 2.85 -15.68 -14.48
C ALA A 321 3.70 -16.38 -13.40
N SER A 322 3.10 -17.28 -12.62
CA SER A 322 3.77 -18.03 -11.55
C SER A 322 4.26 -19.43 -11.98
N ALA A 323 3.79 -19.95 -13.11
CA ALA A 323 4.06 -21.33 -13.53
C ALA A 323 5.55 -21.70 -13.62
N PRO A 324 6.47 -20.87 -14.19
CA PRO A 324 7.88 -21.24 -14.32
C PRO A 324 8.60 -21.43 -12.97
N TRP A 325 8.16 -20.70 -11.94
CA TRP A 325 8.61 -20.91 -10.56
C TRP A 325 7.94 -22.14 -9.94
N LEU A 326 6.60 -22.24 -10.03
CA LEU A 326 5.84 -23.30 -9.36
C LEU A 326 6.14 -24.70 -9.89
N GLN A 327 6.66 -24.83 -11.12
CA GLN A 327 7.19 -26.09 -11.66
C GLN A 327 8.40 -26.61 -10.87
N HIS A 328 9.26 -25.72 -10.39
CA HIS A 328 10.49 -26.02 -9.65
C HIS A 328 10.32 -25.90 -8.12
N ALA A 329 9.22 -25.30 -7.64
CA ALA A 329 8.93 -25.13 -6.22
C ALA A 329 8.72 -26.45 -5.45
N PHE A 330 8.56 -27.57 -6.15
CA PHE A 330 8.47 -28.93 -5.59
C PHE A 330 9.79 -29.72 -5.71
N GLY A 331 10.79 -29.18 -6.41
CA GLY A 331 12.10 -29.80 -6.57
C GLY A 331 12.94 -29.74 -5.28
N GLY A 332 13.91 -30.63 -5.18
CA GLY A 332 14.90 -30.63 -4.10
C GLY A 332 16.13 -29.84 -4.53
N ALA A 333 16.40 -28.69 -3.91
CA ALA A 333 17.54 -27.86 -4.28
C ALA A 333 18.88 -28.55 -4.00
N GLU A 334 19.63 -28.89 -5.06
CA GLU A 334 21.00 -29.39 -4.98
C GLU A 334 21.98 -28.25 -4.62
N LEU A 335 22.35 -28.19 -3.33
CA LEU A 335 23.33 -27.24 -2.81
C LEU A 335 24.77 -27.77 -2.99
N PRO A 336 25.75 -26.92 -3.37
CA PRO A 336 27.16 -27.29 -3.37
C PRO A 336 27.71 -27.60 -1.97
N GLY A 337 28.49 -28.69 -1.84
CA GLY A 337 29.36 -28.94 -0.69
C GLY A 337 28.63 -28.92 0.67
N ASP A 338 29.25 -28.27 1.65
CA ASP A 338 28.81 -28.23 3.05
C ASP A 338 27.69 -27.19 3.34
N ILE A 339 27.13 -26.53 2.32
CA ILE A 339 26.14 -25.45 2.48
C ILE A 339 24.84 -26.01 3.08
N SER A 340 24.60 -25.72 4.37
CA SER A 340 23.40 -26.18 5.06
C SER A 340 22.14 -25.42 4.60
N THR A 341 21.12 -26.16 4.18
CA THR A 341 19.77 -25.62 3.89
C THR A 341 19.18 -24.88 5.09
N SER A 342 19.51 -25.28 6.34
CA SER A 342 19.03 -24.55 7.53
C SER A 342 19.56 -23.13 7.58
N ASP A 343 20.83 -22.93 7.22
CA ASP A 343 21.53 -21.67 7.42
C ASP A 343 21.17 -20.69 6.31
N VAL A 344 21.03 -21.18 5.08
CA VAL A 344 20.40 -20.45 3.96
C VAL A 344 19.00 -19.94 4.35
N LEU A 345 18.16 -20.79 4.97
CA LEU A 345 16.82 -20.39 5.41
C LEU A 345 16.84 -19.42 6.61
N VAL A 346 17.74 -19.60 7.58
CA VAL A 346 17.93 -18.66 8.70
C VAL A 346 18.37 -17.28 8.17
N ASN A 347 19.38 -17.23 7.30
CA ASN A 347 19.89 -16.00 6.68
C ASN A 347 18.82 -15.32 5.80
N THR A 348 17.89 -16.09 5.22
CA THR A 348 16.76 -15.56 4.44
C THR A 348 15.65 -14.96 5.31
N TRP A 349 15.24 -15.66 6.37
CA TRP A 349 13.99 -15.34 7.06
C TRP A 349 14.18 -14.64 8.41
N LEU A 350 15.29 -14.84 9.13
CA LEU A 350 15.47 -14.31 10.49
C LEU A 350 15.96 -12.83 10.54
N PRO A 351 16.97 -12.38 9.76
CA PRO A 351 17.34 -10.97 9.71
C PRO A 351 16.18 -10.02 9.33
N PRO A 352 15.35 -10.29 8.30
CA PRO A 352 14.20 -9.43 7.99
C PRO A 352 13.05 -9.59 8.99
N PHE A 353 12.93 -10.71 9.72
CA PHE A 353 11.97 -10.84 10.83
C PHE A 353 12.26 -9.81 11.92
N ILE A 354 13.54 -9.69 12.33
CA ILE A 354 13.99 -8.75 13.36
C ILE A 354 13.73 -7.30 12.91
N SER A 355 14.16 -6.96 11.68
CA SER A 355 13.95 -5.62 11.11
C SER A 355 12.46 -5.28 10.97
N ALA A 356 11.62 -6.20 10.48
CA ALA A 356 10.17 -5.99 10.39
C ALA A 356 9.51 -5.84 11.77
N LEU A 357 9.92 -6.60 12.78
CA LEU A 357 9.34 -6.55 14.12
C LEU A 357 9.60 -5.20 14.78
N VAL A 358 10.84 -4.70 14.73
CA VAL A 358 11.21 -3.40 15.30
C VAL A 358 10.58 -2.25 14.48
N SER A 359 10.73 -2.27 13.16
CA SER A 359 10.31 -1.15 12.29
C SER A 359 8.79 -0.96 12.24
N VAL A 360 8.00 -2.05 12.29
CA VAL A 360 6.53 -2.01 12.38
C VAL A 360 6.07 -1.75 13.81
N GLY A 361 6.78 -2.27 14.82
CA GLY A 361 6.50 -2.00 16.24
C GLY A 361 6.63 -0.53 16.61
N LEU A 362 7.76 0.11 16.26
CA LEU A 362 7.99 1.54 16.48
C LEU A 362 6.96 2.40 15.72
N ALA A 363 6.64 2.02 14.48
CA ALA A 363 5.61 2.67 13.68
C ALA A 363 4.20 2.58 14.32
N ALA A 364 3.85 1.46 14.95
CA ALA A 364 2.58 1.30 15.67
C ALA A 364 2.52 2.16 16.94
N VAL A 365 3.61 2.22 17.71
CA VAL A 365 3.71 3.03 18.95
C VAL A 365 3.62 4.52 18.63
N ALA A 366 4.39 5.01 17.65
CA ALA A 366 4.32 6.40 17.19
C ALA A 366 2.96 6.71 16.53
N GLY A 367 2.39 5.78 15.77
CA GLY A 367 1.06 5.92 15.18
C GLY A 367 -0.06 6.03 16.23
N PHE A 368 0.08 5.36 17.38
CA PHE A 368 -0.80 5.55 18.53
C PHE A 368 -0.60 6.93 19.18
N GLY A 369 0.66 7.37 19.33
CA GLY A 369 0.99 8.72 19.81
C GLY A 369 0.33 9.83 18.97
N ILE A 370 0.51 9.78 17.65
CA ILE A 370 -0.08 10.75 16.72
C ILE A 370 -1.61 10.58 16.61
N GLY A 371 -2.09 9.38 16.31
CA GLY A 371 -3.48 9.13 15.92
C GLY A 371 -4.47 8.95 17.08
N ALA A 372 -4.07 8.32 18.18
CA ALA A 372 -4.93 8.11 19.35
C ALA A 372 -4.80 9.23 20.39
N LEU A 373 -3.58 9.59 20.80
CA LEU A 373 -3.40 10.60 21.84
C LEU A 373 -3.63 12.02 21.31
N ARG A 374 -3.32 12.25 20.02
CA ARG A 374 -3.53 13.50 19.27
C ARG A 374 -2.97 14.73 20.00
N PRO A 375 -1.63 14.82 20.19
CA PRO A 375 -0.98 15.85 21.01
C PRO A 375 -1.22 17.28 20.50
N LEU A 376 -1.43 17.49 19.20
CA LEU A 376 -1.77 18.79 18.59
C LEU A 376 -3.27 18.90 18.24
N GLY A 377 -4.12 18.06 18.85
CA GLY A 377 -5.55 18.00 18.57
C GLY A 377 -5.83 17.72 17.09
N ARG A 378 -6.55 18.65 16.43
CA ARG A 378 -6.93 18.58 15.01
C ARG A 378 -5.76 18.72 14.01
N TRP A 379 -4.57 19.04 14.50
CA TRP A 379 -3.35 19.24 13.72
C TRP A 379 -2.32 18.14 13.94
N SER A 380 -2.65 17.09 14.72
CA SER A 380 -1.70 16.02 15.06
C SER A 380 -1.20 15.29 13.82
N GLU A 381 -2.06 15.18 12.82
CA GLU A 381 -1.78 14.60 11.51
C GLU A 381 -0.64 15.32 10.76
N LEU A 382 -0.35 16.59 11.08
CA LEU A 382 0.82 17.30 10.54
C LEU A 382 2.15 16.72 11.05
N LEU A 383 2.16 15.95 12.15
CA LEU A 383 3.34 15.24 12.65
C LEU A 383 3.79 14.10 11.72
N LEU A 384 3.03 13.78 10.67
CA LEU A 384 3.47 12.90 9.59
C LEU A 384 4.36 13.60 8.56
N ILE A 385 4.33 14.94 8.46
CA ILE A 385 5.10 15.70 7.45
C ILE A 385 6.62 15.47 7.56
N PRO A 386 7.26 15.41 8.75
CA PRO A 386 8.69 15.07 8.85
C PRO A 386 9.06 13.68 8.31
N PHE A 387 8.12 12.75 8.25
CA PHE A 387 8.32 11.39 7.72
C PHE A 387 7.99 11.29 6.22
N ALA A 388 7.22 12.26 5.69
CA ALA A 388 6.65 12.21 4.35
C ALA A 388 7.65 11.99 3.19
N PRO A 389 8.87 12.59 3.18
CA PRO A 389 9.83 12.36 2.09
C PRO A 389 10.25 10.89 1.96
N TRP A 390 10.26 10.14 3.06
CA TRP A 390 10.69 8.74 3.07
C TRP A 390 9.53 7.73 3.02
N LEU A 391 8.29 8.20 2.78
CA LEU A 391 7.09 7.36 2.69
C LEU A 391 7.19 6.25 1.63
N PHE A 392 7.95 6.47 0.56
CA PHE A 392 8.18 5.47 -0.48
C PHE A 392 9.66 5.11 -0.69
N VAL A 393 10.57 5.55 0.19
CA VAL A 393 12.01 5.27 0.05
C VAL A 393 12.35 3.89 0.62
N GLY A 394 12.83 3.00 -0.25
CA GLY A 394 13.37 1.69 0.13
C GLY A 394 14.85 1.76 0.52
N VAL A 395 15.47 0.59 0.71
CA VAL A 395 16.92 0.48 1.03
C VAL A 395 17.80 0.99 -0.13
N GLY A 396 17.34 0.81 -1.37
CA GLY A 396 18.08 1.09 -2.61
C GLY A 396 18.75 2.47 -2.66
N PRO A 397 18.00 3.59 -2.65
CA PRO A 397 18.58 4.94 -2.76
C PRO A 397 19.43 5.38 -1.54
N LEU A 398 19.52 4.55 -0.50
CA LEU A 398 20.31 4.78 0.71
C LEU A 398 21.52 3.82 0.81
N ALA A 399 21.75 2.99 -0.22
CA ALA A 399 22.68 1.87 -0.15
C ALA A 399 24.14 2.27 0.05
N VAL A 400 24.63 3.33 -0.60
CA VAL A 400 26.02 3.80 -0.45
C VAL A 400 26.33 4.11 1.02
N ALA A 401 25.53 4.98 1.64
CA ALA A 401 25.66 5.35 3.05
C ALA A 401 25.17 4.26 4.04
N GLY A 402 24.58 3.16 3.56
CA GLY A 402 24.28 1.96 4.34
C GLY A 402 25.45 0.99 4.35
N PHE A 403 25.98 0.68 3.16
CA PHE A 403 27.12 -0.21 2.93
C PHE A 403 28.39 0.31 3.62
N LYS A 404 28.73 1.60 3.45
CA LYS A 404 29.92 2.18 4.11
C LYS A 404 29.90 1.96 5.62
N ARG A 405 28.79 2.24 6.32
CA ARG A 405 28.63 1.98 7.76
C ARG A 405 28.69 0.50 8.17
N VAL A 406 28.45 -0.45 7.27
CA VAL A 406 28.53 -1.90 7.53
C VAL A 406 29.94 -2.44 7.25
N ALA A 407 30.64 -1.86 6.26
CA ALA A 407 32.06 -2.12 6.01
C ALA A 407 32.95 -1.53 7.12
N GLU A 408 32.75 -0.25 7.47
CA GLU A 408 33.42 0.45 8.58
C GLU A 408 33.19 -0.20 9.96
N GLY A 409 32.14 -1.01 10.08
CA GLY A 409 31.73 -1.68 11.32
C GLY A 409 32.00 -3.19 11.35
N ASP A 410 32.86 -3.71 10.46
CA ASP A 410 33.22 -5.14 10.32
C ASP A 410 32.00 -6.10 10.28
N GLN A 411 30.91 -5.66 9.64
CA GLN A 411 29.63 -6.39 9.61
C GLN A 411 29.30 -7.03 8.25
N VAL A 412 30.14 -6.86 7.24
CA VAL A 412 30.08 -7.63 5.98
C VAL A 412 30.22 -9.13 6.28
N ASN A 413 29.45 -9.97 5.58
CA ASN A 413 29.32 -11.41 5.81
C ASN A 413 28.83 -11.84 7.21
N THR A 414 28.37 -10.90 8.06
CA THR A 414 27.81 -11.22 9.38
C THR A 414 26.29 -11.31 9.37
N PHE A 415 25.74 -12.09 10.31
CA PHE A 415 24.29 -12.14 10.57
C PHE A 415 23.69 -10.76 10.90
N LEU A 416 24.46 -9.87 11.55
CA LEU A 416 24.00 -8.52 11.88
C LEU A 416 23.93 -7.62 10.64
N GLY A 417 24.91 -7.70 9.74
CA GLY A 417 24.89 -6.98 8.47
C GLY A 417 23.73 -7.40 7.56
N LEU A 418 23.30 -8.66 7.61
CA LEU A 418 22.11 -9.13 6.88
C LEU A 418 20.80 -8.48 7.34
N ILE A 419 20.73 -7.85 8.52
CA ILE A 419 19.53 -7.18 9.01
C ILE A 419 19.31 -5.89 8.19
N PRO A 420 18.17 -5.74 7.46
CA PRO A 420 17.93 -4.56 6.64
C PRO A 420 17.96 -3.27 7.48
N PRO A 421 18.72 -2.21 7.07
CA PRO A 421 19.06 -1.05 7.89
C PRO A 421 17.91 -0.03 8.08
N VAL A 422 16.67 -0.48 7.94
CA VAL A 422 15.45 0.35 8.00
C VAL A 422 14.71 0.07 9.30
N TRP A 423 15.01 0.87 10.33
CA TRP A 423 14.49 0.67 11.68
C TRP A 423 13.12 1.31 11.92
N LEU A 424 12.48 1.89 10.89
CA LEU A 424 11.13 2.44 10.95
C LEU A 424 10.39 2.21 9.62
N SER A 425 9.21 1.58 9.67
CA SER A 425 8.35 1.47 8.50
C SER A 425 7.46 2.70 8.39
N VAL A 426 7.84 3.67 7.54
CA VAL A 426 7.05 4.89 7.30
C VAL A 426 5.65 4.58 6.75
N PRO A 427 5.45 3.64 5.79
CA PRO A 427 4.11 3.21 5.40
C PRO A 427 3.26 2.69 6.57
N ALA A 428 3.86 1.91 7.48
CA ALA A 428 3.17 1.42 8.67
C ALA A 428 2.76 2.56 9.60
N LEU A 429 3.62 3.57 9.80
CA LEU A 429 3.35 4.73 10.65
C LEU A 429 2.10 5.49 10.17
N PHE A 430 1.97 5.66 8.86
CA PHE A 430 0.78 6.24 8.24
C PHE A 430 -0.46 5.35 8.46
N VAL A 431 -0.38 4.05 8.19
CA VAL A 431 -1.50 3.11 8.39
C VAL A 431 -2.01 3.11 9.83
N PHE A 432 -1.12 3.02 10.83
CA PHE A 432 -1.52 3.06 12.23
C PHE A 432 -2.07 4.42 12.65
N THR A 433 -1.45 5.53 12.22
CA THR A 433 -1.95 6.87 12.51
C THR A 433 -3.38 7.05 11.99
N LEU A 434 -3.66 6.62 10.76
CA LEU A 434 -4.98 6.71 10.13
C LEU A 434 -6.02 5.78 10.80
N LEU A 435 -5.61 4.59 11.25
CA LEU A 435 -6.46 3.63 11.98
C LEU A 435 -6.83 4.12 13.38
N PHE A 436 -5.84 4.56 14.17
CA PHE A 436 -6.06 5.09 15.51
C PHE A 436 -6.87 6.40 15.47
N ARG A 437 -6.61 7.27 14.49
CA ARG A 437 -7.42 8.45 14.21
C ARG A 437 -8.89 8.08 13.94
N GLY A 438 -9.15 7.01 13.18
CA GLY A 438 -10.52 6.55 12.90
C GLY A 438 -11.22 5.86 14.07
N GLN A 439 -10.47 5.36 15.07
CA GLN A 439 -11.04 4.84 16.32
C GLN A 439 -11.20 5.89 17.42
N HIS A 440 -10.45 7.00 17.35
CA HIS A 440 -10.45 8.10 18.33
C HIS A 440 -11.85 8.56 18.76
N PRO A 441 -12.85 8.76 17.87
CA PRO A 441 -14.19 9.18 18.30
C PRO A 441 -14.90 8.15 19.20
N LYS A 442 -14.75 6.84 18.90
CA LYS A 442 -15.38 5.74 19.65
C LYS A 442 -14.74 5.56 21.03
N TRP A 443 -13.45 5.80 21.13
CA TRP A 443 -12.76 5.88 22.42
C TRP A 443 -13.26 7.09 23.23
N ARG A 444 -13.40 8.27 22.60
CA ARG A 444 -13.85 9.48 23.29
C ARG A 444 -15.33 9.46 23.70
N SER A 445 -16.18 8.66 23.06
CA SER A 445 -17.57 8.41 23.50
C SER A 445 -17.67 7.37 24.64
N GLY A 446 -16.70 7.34 25.57
CA GLY A 446 -16.70 6.44 26.73
C GLY A 446 -16.24 5.00 26.46
N GLY A 447 -15.59 4.74 25.32
CA GLY A 447 -15.08 3.40 24.98
C GLY A 447 -13.83 3.02 25.77
N ASP A 448 -13.70 1.74 26.12
CA ASP A 448 -12.46 1.19 26.69
C ASP A 448 -11.29 1.24 25.67
N VAL A 449 -10.09 1.59 26.14
CA VAL A 449 -8.85 1.64 25.33
C VAL A 449 -8.53 0.27 24.73
N GLY A 450 -8.64 -0.80 25.51
CA GLY A 450 -8.34 -2.16 25.05
C GLY A 450 -9.25 -2.59 23.90
N ARG A 451 -10.56 -2.46 24.10
CA ARG A 451 -11.59 -2.87 23.13
C ARG A 451 -11.75 -1.93 21.92
N THR A 452 -11.48 -0.64 22.06
CA THR A 452 -11.70 0.33 20.96
C THR A 452 -10.44 0.72 20.19
N LEU A 453 -9.25 0.66 20.79
CA LEU A 453 -7.98 1.04 20.14
C LEU A 453 -7.08 -0.17 19.92
N LEU A 454 -6.77 -0.94 20.97
CA LEU A 454 -5.75 -2.00 20.89
C LEU A 454 -6.24 -3.24 20.13
N LEU A 455 -7.42 -3.78 20.48
CA LEU A 455 -7.96 -4.99 19.87
C LEU A 455 -8.19 -4.84 18.35
N PRO A 456 -8.72 -3.71 17.81
CA PRO A 456 -8.74 -3.46 16.37
C PRO A 456 -7.36 -3.31 15.73
N ALA A 457 -6.34 -2.87 16.48
CA ALA A 457 -5.00 -2.69 15.93
C ALA A 457 -4.18 -3.98 15.82
N LEU A 458 -4.41 -4.99 16.69
CA LEU A 458 -3.63 -6.24 16.67
C LEU A 458 -3.65 -7.00 15.32
N PRO A 459 -4.78 -7.15 14.60
CA PRO A 459 -4.77 -7.78 13.28
C PRO A 459 -4.13 -6.87 12.20
N MET A 460 -4.17 -5.55 12.36
CA MET A 460 -3.39 -4.65 11.49
C MET A 460 -1.89 -4.80 11.75
N LEU A 461 -1.48 -4.95 13.01
CA LEU A 461 -0.10 -5.22 13.39
C LEU A 461 0.38 -6.51 12.74
N ALA A 462 -0.39 -7.60 12.84
CA ALA A 462 -0.10 -8.85 12.14
C ALA A 462 -0.04 -8.67 10.61
N ALA A 463 -1.02 -7.99 9.99
CA ALA A 463 -1.06 -7.80 8.54
C ALA A 463 0.13 -7.00 8.00
N VAL A 464 0.46 -5.88 8.64
CA VAL A 464 1.57 -5.01 8.24
C VAL A 464 2.92 -5.66 8.55
N PHE A 465 3.04 -6.36 9.68
CA PHE A 465 4.24 -7.13 10.02
C PHE A 465 4.51 -8.25 9.02
N LEU A 466 3.53 -9.13 8.75
CA LEU A 466 3.68 -10.24 7.81
C LEU A 466 4.01 -9.74 6.40
N LEU A 467 3.37 -8.65 5.95
CA LEU A 467 3.66 -8.04 4.65
C LEU A 467 5.08 -7.45 4.61
N THR A 468 5.52 -6.75 5.66
CA THR A 468 6.86 -6.15 5.73
C THR A 468 7.95 -7.23 5.81
N TRP A 469 7.71 -8.29 6.58
CA TRP A 469 8.62 -9.43 6.71
C TRP A 469 8.78 -10.19 5.39
N LEU A 470 7.66 -10.62 4.78
CA LEU A 470 7.67 -11.31 3.48
C LEU A 470 8.28 -10.42 2.39
N PHE A 471 7.92 -9.15 2.32
CA PHE A 471 8.50 -8.22 1.34
C PHE A 471 10.03 -8.09 1.50
N SER A 472 10.52 -7.98 2.73
CA SER A 472 11.94 -7.77 3.03
C SER A 472 12.79 -9.02 2.82
N ALA A 473 12.26 -10.21 3.17
CA ALA A 473 12.93 -11.49 2.93
C ALA A 473 13.10 -11.84 1.44
N GLN A 474 12.40 -11.12 0.56
CA GLN A 474 12.36 -11.37 -0.88
C GLN A 474 13.10 -10.31 -1.70
N GLN A 475 13.74 -9.30 -1.07
CA GLN A 475 14.61 -8.35 -1.78
C GLN A 475 16.06 -8.87 -1.78
N PRO A 476 16.61 -9.33 -2.91
CA PRO A 476 18.01 -9.77 -2.97
C PRO A 476 18.99 -8.60 -2.84
N PHE A 477 18.52 -7.36 -3.00
CA PHE A 477 19.35 -6.16 -3.11
C PHE A 477 20.34 -5.97 -1.96
N TRP A 478 19.84 -5.80 -0.73
CA TRP A 478 20.70 -5.54 0.43
C TRP A 478 21.62 -6.71 0.73
N SER A 479 21.08 -7.94 0.70
CA SER A 479 21.84 -9.16 0.93
C SER A 479 22.95 -9.37 -0.09
N ARG A 480 22.79 -8.99 -1.36
CA ARG A 480 23.84 -9.12 -2.38
C ARG A 480 25.00 -8.14 -2.16
N LEU A 481 24.77 -7.02 -1.46
CA LEU A 481 25.85 -6.10 -1.08
C LEU A 481 26.62 -6.57 0.16
N ILE A 482 25.99 -7.34 1.05
CA ILE A 482 26.54 -7.67 2.38
C ILE A 482 26.99 -9.13 2.50
N ALA A 483 26.49 -10.05 1.69
CA ALA A 483 26.90 -11.46 1.66
C ALA A 483 27.65 -11.79 0.37
N SER A 484 28.99 -11.71 0.42
CA SER A 484 29.90 -12.28 -0.58
C SER A 484 30.27 -13.73 -0.27
N ASP A 485 30.30 -14.13 1.01
CA ASP A 485 30.58 -15.52 1.42
C ASP A 485 29.36 -16.41 1.14
N VAL A 486 29.56 -17.52 0.43
CA VAL A 486 28.46 -18.38 -0.05
C VAL A 486 27.63 -18.95 1.10
N ASP A 487 28.27 -19.38 2.20
CA ASP A 487 27.61 -19.91 3.41
C ASP A 487 26.75 -18.86 4.14
N ARG A 488 26.90 -17.58 3.79
CA ARG A 488 26.16 -16.44 4.34
C ARG A 488 25.04 -15.97 3.41
N MET A 489 24.97 -16.46 2.18
CA MET A 489 24.00 -15.99 1.19
C MET A 489 22.56 -16.41 1.55
N PRO A 490 21.61 -15.46 1.65
CA PRO A 490 20.18 -15.77 1.64
C PRO A 490 19.75 -16.43 0.33
N ALA A 491 18.69 -17.25 0.37
CA ALA A 491 18.15 -17.99 -0.77
C ALA A 491 17.90 -17.12 -2.02
N PRO A 492 17.41 -15.87 -1.95
CA PRO A 492 17.29 -15.00 -3.13
C PRO A 492 18.63 -14.71 -3.85
N VAL A 493 19.74 -14.63 -3.12
CA VAL A 493 21.08 -14.38 -3.67
C VAL A 493 21.73 -15.70 -4.10
N LEU A 494 21.60 -16.74 -3.28
CA LEU A 494 22.14 -18.06 -3.59
C LEU A 494 21.49 -18.68 -4.83
N ALA A 495 20.16 -18.58 -4.99
CA ALA A 495 19.46 -19.05 -6.18
C ALA A 495 19.88 -18.27 -7.44
N GLU A 496 20.13 -16.96 -7.35
CA GLU A 496 20.68 -16.18 -8.46
C GLU A 496 22.07 -16.65 -8.87
N MET A 497 22.96 -16.93 -7.90
CA MET A 497 24.31 -17.44 -8.11
C MET A 497 24.29 -18.84 -8.74
N LEU A 498 23.52 -19.78 -8.18
CA LEU A 498 23.39 -21.15 -8.70
C LEU A 498 22.73 -21.20 -10.08
N MET A 499 21.89 -20.21 -10.42
CA MET A 499 21.29 -20.04 -11.74
C MET A 499 22.23 -19.40 -12.78
N ALA A 500 23.40 -18.91 -12.35
CA ALA A 500 24.44 -18.31 -13.20
C ALA A 500 25.73 -19.15 -13.25
N GLY A 501 25.72 -20.36 -12.69
CA GLY A 501 26.88 -21.27 -12.65
C GLY A 501 27.18 -21.94 -13.99
N TYR A 502 28.44 -22.35 -14.17
CA TYR A 502 28.93 -23.00 -15.39
C TYR A 502 28.29 -24.36 -15.68
N ASP A 503 27.80 -25.08 -14.65
CA ASP A 503 27.11 -26.36 -14.79
C ASP A 503 25.69 -26.25 -15.40
N GLY A 504 25.24 -25.03 -15.69
CA GLY A 504 23.88 -24.74 -16.15
C GLY A 504 22.93 -24.29 -15.03
N PRO A 505 21.70 -23.84 -15.38
CA PRO A 505 20.77 -23.23 -14.44
C PRO A 505 20.16 -24.27 -13.48
N LYS A 506 20.57 -24.24 -12.20
CA LYS A 506 20.01 -25.12 -11.15
C LYS A 506 18.61 -24.66 -10.71
N ALA A 507 17.61 -24.88 -11.56
CA ALA A 507 16.24 -24.37 -11.41
C ALA A 507 15.53 -24.81 -10.11
N ASP A 508 15.84 -26.00 -9.57
CA ASP A 508 15.25 -26.47 -8.30
C ASP A 508 15.71 -25.65 -7.07
N SER A 509 16.76 -24.82 -7.19
CA SER A 509 17.14 -23.82 -6.16
C SER A 509 16.03 -22.79 -5.88
N LEU A 510 15.08 -22.60 -6.81
CA LEU A 510 13.94 -21.70 -6.64
C LEU A 510 12.95 -22.16 -5.55
N SER A 511 13.01 -23.44 -5.13
CA SER A 511 12.29 -23.97 -3.97
C SER A 511 12.72 -23.32 -2.64
N LEU A 512 13.98 -22.87 -2.53
CA LEU A 512 14.54 -22.27 -1.31
C LEU A 512 14.04 -20.83 -1.09
N VAL A 513 13.72 -20.12 -2.17
CA VAL A 513 13.39 -18.68 -2.15
C VAL A 513 12.06 -18.44 -1.44
N LEU A 514 11.04 -19.26 -1.70
CA LEU A 514 9.78 -19.28 -0.94
C LEU A 514 9.30 -20.72 -0.75
N PRO A 515 9.79 -21.41 0.30
CA PRO A 515 9.46 -22.82 0.55
C PRO A 515 7.96 -23.06 0.73
N LEU A 516 7.44 -24.15 0.16
CA LEU A 516 6.02 -24.50 0.20
C LEU A 516 5.37 -24.45 1.60
N PRO A 517 6.03 -24.90 2.71
CA PRO A 517 5.46 -24.77 4.05
C PRO A 517 5.24 -23.31 4.47
N LEU A 518 6.17 -22.40 4.12
CA LEU A 518 6.04 -20.97 4.40
C LEU A 518 4.99 -20.32 3.50
N LEU A 519 4.93 -20.69 2.21
CA LEU A 519 3.87 -20.25 1.30
C LEU A 519 2.48 -20.59 1.84
N ILE A 520 2.29 -21.82 2.37
CA ILE A 520 1.03 -22.25 2.99
C ILE A 520 0.72 -21.44 4.25
N VAL A 521 1.71 -21.19 5.13
CA VAL A 521 1.53 -20.36 6.32
C VAL A 521 1.15 -18.93 5.98
N PHE A 522 1.84 -18.28 5.03
CA PHE A 522 1.49 -16.94 4.55
C PHE A 522 0.11 -16.92 3.89
N LEU A 523 -0.24 -17.93 3.08
CA LEU A 523 -1.56 -18.02 2.43
C LEU A 523 -2.69 -18.12 3.45
N LEU A 524 -2.57 -19.01 4.44
CA LEU A 524 -3.55 -19.14 5.51
C LEU A 524 -3.67 -17.85 6.33
N ALA A 525 -2.55 -17.20 6.67
CA ALA A 525 -2.54 -15.95 7.42
C ALA A 525 -3.17 -14.79 6.64
N PHE A 526 -2.77 -14.56 5.38
CA PHE A 526 -3.33 -13.50 4.55
C PHE A 526 -4.80 -13.76 4.18
N ALA A 527 -5.22 -15.00 3.94
CA ALA A 527 -6.63 -15.34 3.71
C ALA A 527 -7.48 -15.08 4.96
N ALA A 528 -7.01 -15.48 6.15
CA ALA A 528 -7.68 -15.21 7.42
C ALA A 528 -7.78 -13.70 7.71
N LEU A 529 -6.72 -12.93 7.42
CA LEU A 529 -6.74 -11.47 7.54
C LEU A 529 -7.70 -10.83 6.54
N GLN A 530 -7.65 -11.21 5.26
CA GLN A 530 -8.51 -10.70 4.20
C GLN A 530 -10.01 -10.90 4.51
N VAL A 531 -10.41 -12.13 4.81
CA VAL A 531 -11.81 -12.52 5.02
C VAL A 531 -12.28 -12.15 6.43
N GLY A 532 -11.43 -12.30 7.45
CA GLY A 532 -11.79 -12.11 8.85
C GLY A 532 -11.70 -10.67 9.37
N TYR A 533 -10.78 -9.86 8.84
CA TYR A 533 -10.44 -8.53 9.34
C TYR A 533 -10.54 -7.41 8.29
N LEU A 534 -9.90 -7.55 7.11
CA LEU A 534 -9.84 -6.48 6.11
C LEU A 534 -11.22 -6.19 5.47
N ASP A 535 -12.14 -7.16 5.41
CA ASP A 535 -13.55 -6.91 5.04
C ASP A 535 -14.33 -6.07 6.06
N ARG A 536 -13.77 -5.82 7.25
CA ARG A 536 -14.37 -5.01 8.31
C ARG A 536 -13.74 -3.61 8.43
N LEU A 537 -12.78 -3.29 7.56
CA LEU A 537 -12.19 -1.96 7.45
C LEU A 537 -12.96 -1.09 6.48
N ALA A 538 -12.97 0.22 6.74
CA ALA A 538 -13.53 1.22 5.87
C ALA A 538 -12.60 2.45 5.78
N ILE A 539 -12.22 2.84 4.56
CA ILE A 539 -11.45 4.06 4.32
C ILE A 539 -12.45 5.23 4.17
N ARG A 540 -12.18 6.34 4.85
CA ARG A 540 -13.07 7.50 4.95
C ARG A 540 -12.34 8.79 4.62
N VAL A 541 -13.08 9.76 4.10
CA VAL A 541 -12.61 11.06 3.60
C VAL A 541 -13.59 12.16 4.01
N GLY A 542 -13.07 13.33 4.37
CA GLY A 542 -13.82 14.48 4.91
C GLY A 542 -14.02 14.44 6.43
N ARG A 543 -14.95 15.26 6.94
CA ARG A 543 -15.34 15.25 8.37
C ARG A 543 -16.35 14.13 8.66
N SER A 544 -16.32 13.57 9.87
CA SER A 544 -17.36 12.68 10.39
C SER A 544 -18.54 13.52 10.91
N ALA A 545 -19.78 13.04 10.79
CA ALA A 545 -20.96 13.77 11.28
C ALA A 545 -20.99 13.95 12.82
N SER A 546 -20.07 13.30 13.54
CA SER A 546 -19.86 13.38 14.98
C SER A 546 -18.84 14.43 15.44
N GLU A 547 -18.22 15.18 14.52
CA GLU A 547 -17.48 16.41 14.88
C GLU A 547 -18.53 17.52 15.04
N PRO A 548 -18.85 17.98 16.27
CA PRO A 548 -19.94 18.93 16.48
C PRO A 548 -19.65 20.23 15.71
N PRO A 549 -20.69 20.90 15.16
CA PRO A 549 -20.50 22.18 14.51
C PRO A 549 -19.83 23.14 15.49
N ALA A 550 -18.90 23.96 14.99
CA ALA A 550 -18.34 25.03 15.80
C ALA A 550 -19.50 25.85 16.37
N PRO A 551 -19.50 26.19 17.67
CA PRO A 551 -20.53 27.07 18.21
C PRO A 551 -20.56 28.33 17.35
N PRO A 552 -21.74 28.83 16.96
CA PRO A 552 -21.82 30.04 16.14
C PRO A 552 -21.02 31.14 16.83
N ALA A 553 -20.18 31.83 16.08
CA ALA A 553 -19.43 32.97 16.60
C ALA A 553 -20.43 33.90 17.30
N PRO A 554 -20.15 34.38 18.52
CA PRO A 554 -21.12 35.11 19.32
C PRO A 554 -21.66 36.27 18.49
N GLN A 555 -22.95 36.19 18.17
CA GLN A 555 -23.60 37.23 17.39
C GLN A 555 -23.56 38.50 18.26
N ASN A 556 -22.85 39.51 17.79
CA ASN A 556 -22.87 40.84 18.40
C ASN A 556 -24.25 41.44 18.17
N THR A 557 -25.23 41.04 18.98
CA THR A 557 -26.55 41.68 19.14
C THR A 557 -26.44 43.01 19.89
N GLY A 558 -25.38 43.77 19.57
CA GLY A 558 -25.14 45.12 20.04
C GLY A 558 -26.00 46.12 19.30
N PHE A 559 -27.33 46.01 19.45
CA PHE A 559 -28.30 47.10 19.40
C PHE A 559 -29.59 46.61 20.10
N GLY A 560 -30.01 47.31 21.15
CA GLY A 560 -31.08 46.83 22.04
C GLY A 560 -32.49 47.04 21.49
N ALA A 561 -33.37 46.07 21.73
CA ALA A 561 -34.82 46.25 21.63
C ALA A 561 -35.38 46.70 22.99
N PRO A 562 -36.31 47.68 23.07
CA PRO A 562 -36.88 48.11 24.34
C PRO A 562 -37.72 47.03 25.02
N VAL A 563 -37.50 46.82 26.32
CA VAL A 563 -38.35 45.96 27.15
C VAL A 563 -39.60 46.75 27.59
N PRO A 564 -40.83 46.28 27.33
CA PRO A 564 -42.04 46.95 27.82
C PRO A 564 -42.17 46.81 29.35
N PRO A 565 -42.66 47.84 30.07
CA PRO A 565 -42.74 47.81 31.53
C PRO A 565 -43.83 46.85 32.03
N GLN A 566 -43.50 46.07 33.06
CA GLN A 566 -44.46 45.24 33.81
C GLN A 566 -45.32 46.09 34.76
N PRO A 567 -46.63 45.84 34.90
CA PRO A 567 -47.47 46.52 35.89
C PRO A 567 -47.12 46.14 37.33
N TYR A 568 -47.16 47.12 38.25
CA TYR A 568 -47.00 46.88 39.68
C TYR A 568 -48.27 46.28 40.31
N GLY A 569 -48.10 45.21 41.09
CA GLY A 569 -49.09 44.77 42.10
C GLY A 569 -48.74 45.32 43.49
N PRO A 570 -49.73 45.59 44.36
CA PRO A 570 -49.48 46.15 45.69
C PRO A 570 -48.91 45.11 46.69
N PRO A 571 -48.13 45.54 47.70
CA PRO A 571 -47.46 44.64 48.63
C PRO A 571 -48.37 44.14 49.76
N THR A 572 -48.12 42.92 50.23
CA THR A 572 -48.59 42.43 51.53
C THR A 572 -47.39 42.05 52.40
N GLN A 573 -47.33 42.59 53.61
CA GLN A 573 -46.34 42.20 54.63
C GLN A 573 -47.00 41.25 55.64
N ALA A 574 -46.30 40.18 56.01
CA ALA A 574 -46.60 39.41 57.21
C ALA A 574 -45.28 38.84 57.78
N TYR A 575 -45.05 39.00 59.08
CA TYR A 575 -43.87 38.48 59.78
C TYR A 575 -44.08 37.01 60.20
N GLY A 576 -43.02 36.20 60.15
CA GLY A 576 -42.99 34.83 60.68
C GLY A 576 -41.57 34.25 60.66
N PRO A 577 -41.05 33.65 61.76
CA PRO A 577 -39.63 33.29 61.89
C PRO A 577 -39.27 31.91 61.31
N PRO A 578 -37.96 31.63 61.07
CA PRO A 578 -37.50 30.45 60.33
C PRO A 578 -37.30 29.19 61.19
N ALA A 579 -37.37 28.01 60.57
CA ALA A 579 -37.01 26.72 61.16
C ALA A 579 -36.19 25.84 60.19
N TYR A 580 -35.27 25.07 60.75
CA TYR A 580 -34.38 24.12 60.07
C TYR A 580 -35.16 22.90 59.54
N GLY A 581 -34.66 22.23 58.48
CA GLY A 581 -35.21 20.92 58.08
C GLY A 581 -34.81 20.39 56.70
N THR A 582 -33.62 19.78 56.58
CA THR A 582 -33.26 18.89 55.46
C THR A 582 -33.51 17.42 55.85
N PRO A 583 -33.49 16.46 54.89
CA PRO A 583 -34.38 16.20 53.76
C PRO A 583 -35.10 14.83 54.06
N PRO A 584 -35.09 13.73 53.27
CA PRO A 584 -35.14 13.51 51.81
C PRO A 584 -36.23 12.51 51.33
N HIS A 585 -36.35 12.34 50.00
CA HIS A 585 -37.13 11.28 49.30
C HIS A 585 -38.68 11.39 49.46
N GLN A 586 -39.55 10.64 48.77
CA GLN A 586 -39.37 9.54 47.79
C GLN A 586 -40.47 9.52 46.71
N TYR A 587 -40.37 8.55 45.78
CA TYR A 587 -41.22 8.29 44.61
C TYR A 587 -42.76 8.23 44.84
N GLY A 588 -43.52 8.66 43.82
CA GLY A 588 -44.96 8.41 43.63
C GLY A 588 -45.59 9.49 42.73
N ALA A 589 -45.85 9.34 41.42
CA ALA A 589 -46.56 8.33 40.61
C ALA A 589 -48.08 8.61 40.49
N GLN A 590 -48.65 8.28 39.31
CA GLN A 590 -50.09 8.39 38.93
C GLN A 590 -50.63 9.83 38.77
N GLN A 591 -51.68 10.14 37.99
CA GLN A 591 -52.15 9.65 36.66
C GLN A 591 -53.07 10.76 36.05
N PRO A 592 -53.65 10.65 34.83
CA PRO A 592 -53.97 11.83 34.02
C PRO A 592 -55.43 12.34 34.05
N TYR A 593 -55.55 13.65 33.82
CA TYR A 593 -56.59 14.29 33.00
C TYR A 593 -55.86 15.12 31.92
N GLY A 594 -56.38 15.43 30.74
CA GLY A 594 -57.68 15.11 30.15
C GLY A 594 -57.92 16.13 29.02
N ALA A 595 -58.06 15.69 27.77
CA ALA A 595 -58.25 16.60 26.64
C ALA A 595 -59.67 17.22 26.66
N PRO A 596 -59.83 18.39 26.02
CA PRO A 596 -60.56 18.33 24.76
C PRO A 596 -59.93 19.13 23.60
N THR A 597 -60.30 18.74 22.39
CA THR A 597 -59.92 19.35 21.10
C THR A 597 -60.75 20.57 20.75
N TYR A 598 -60.16 21.50 20.00
CA TYR A 598 -60.86 22.33 19.01
C TYR A 598 -60.12 22.25 17.67
N ALA A 599 -60.84 22.40 16.55
CA ALA A 599 -60.33 22.18 15.20
C ALA A 599 -60.84 23.22 14.20
N ALA A 600 -60.01 23.58 13.21
CA ALA A 600 -60.42 24.33 12.02
C ALA A 600 -59.44 24.13 10.84
N GLN A 601 -60.01 23.92 9.65
CA GLN A 601 -59.46 24.00 8.27
C GLN A 601 -60.64 24.51 7.38
N PRO A 602 -60.61 24.57 6.02
CA PRO A 602 -59.55 24.33 5.01
C PRO A 602 -59.46 25.36 3.84
N TYR A 603 -58.47 25.21 2.95
CA TYR A 603 -58.38 25.60 1.51
C TYR A 603 -57.16 24.88 0.87
N GLY A 604 -56.99 24.61 -0.45
CA GLY A 604 -57.81 24.84 -1.65
C GLY A 604 -57.29 26.00 -2.54
N ALA A 605 -56.85 25.86 -3.81
CA ALA A 605 -56.58 24.71 -4.70
C ALA A 605 -55.35 25.09 -5.63
N GLN A 606 -55.06 24.67 -6.88
CA GLN A 606 -55.68 23.82 -7.94
C GLN A 606 -54.57 23.36 -8.96
N GLN A 607 -54.91 23.07 -10.24
CA GLN A 607 -53.99 22.79 -11.38
C GLN A 607 -54.56 23.40 -12.70
N PRO A 608 -53.75 23.53 -13.78
CA PRO A 608 -54.13 22.91 -15.07
C PRO A 608 -52.96 22.34 -15.94
N HIS A 609 -53.27 21.88 -17.18
CA HIS A 609 -52.42 21.07 -18.08
C HIS A 609 -51.94 21.77 -19.39
N GLY A 610 -50.95 21.15 -20.09
CA GLY A 610 -50.70 21.25 -21.55
C GLY A 610 -49.43 22.00 -21.97
N ALA A 611 -48.75 21.73 -23.11
CA ALA A 611 -48.81 20.62 -24.08
C ALA A 611 -47.50 20.55 -24.94
N GLN A 612 -47.33 19.51 -25.77
CA GLN A 612 -46.25 19.30 -26.79
C GLN A 612 -46.84 19.50 -28.22
N PRO A 613 -46.10 19.49 -29.38
CA PRO A 613 -45.08 18.49 -29.81
C PRO A 613 -43.98 18.99 -30.83
N TYR A 614 -43.51 18.09 -31.73
CA TYR A 614 -42.47 18.17 -32.79
C TYR A 614 -40.99 18.12 -32.32
N SER A 615 -40.06 17.23 -32.74
CA SER A 615 -39.92 16.14 -33.75
C SER A 615 -39.30 16.47 -35.14
N ALA A 616 -38.09 15.94 -35.44
CA ALA A 616 -37.61 15.52 -36.78
C ALA A 616 -36.19 14.88 -36.75
N GLN A 617 -35.96 13.78 -37.49
CA GLN A 617 -34.65 13.15 -37.81
C GLN A 617 -34.91 11.97 -38.80
N PRO A 618 -34.00 11.55 -39.72
CA PRO A 618 -32.84 12.20 -40.35
C PRO A 618 -33.13 12.50 -41.86
N PRO A 619 -32.13 12.51 -42.77
CA PRO A 619 -31.88 11.29 -43.56
C PRO A 619 -30.38 10.94 -43.77
N GLN A 620 -30.11 9.83 -44.47
CA GLN A 620 -28.77 9.34 -44.84
C GLN A 620 -28.28 9.91 -46.20
N GLY A 621 -26.97 9.85 -46.45
CA GLY A 621 -26.36 10.07 -47.77
C GLY A 621 -24.91 9.57 -47.81
N SER A 622 -24.47 8.94 -48.92
CA SER A 622 -23.22 8.16 -48.96
C SER A 622 -22.39 8.35 -50.23
N VAL A 623 -21.30 9.12 -50.16
CA VAL A 623 -20.20 9.28 -51.15
C VAL A 623 -18.92 9.67 -50.38
N GLY A 624 -17.69 9.26 -50.72
CA GLY A 624 -17.26 8.23 -51.69
C GLY A 624 -15.83 8.45 -52.21
N ALA A 625 -14.89 7.57 -51.82
CA ALA A 625 -13.47 7.49 -52.24
C ALA A 625 -12.53 8.66 -51.84
N GLY A 626 -11.23 8.38 -51.64
CA GLY A 626 -10.21 9.42 -51.34
C GLY A 626 -8.87 8.95 -50.76
N ALA A 627 -7.96 8.48 -51.64
CA ALA A 627 -6.49 8.43 -51.54
C ALA A 627 -5.76 8.21 -50.17
N VAL A 628 -4.97 7.14 -50.12
CA VAL A 628 -3.82 6.95 -49.20
C VAL A 628 -2.58 7.68 -49.73
N PRO A 629 -1.82 8.44 -48.91
CA PRO A 629 -0.46 8.89 -49.26
C PRO A 629 0.58 7.77 -49.07
N PRO A 630 1.55 7.59 -49.99
CA PRO A 630 2.43 6.42 -49.99
C PRO A 630 3.65 6.53 -49.05
N GLN A 631 4.21 5.37 -48.68
CA GLN A 631 5.57 5.26 -48.13
C GLN A 631 6.63 5.58 -49.20
N PRO A 632 7.71 6.31 -48.86
CA PRO A 632 8.96 6.26 -49.62
C PRO A 632 9.71 4.96 -49.35
N GLY A 633 10.27 4.34 -50.40
CA GLY A 633 11.13 3.16 -50.30
C GLY A 633 12.57 3.48 -49.87
N PRO A 634 13.44 2.46 -49.70
CA PRO A 634 14.76 2.62 -49.11
C PRO A 634 15.78 3.24 -50.08
N HIS A 635 16.53 4.24 -49.61
CA HIS A 635 17.82 4.63 -50.19
C HIS A 635 18.95 3.95 -49.41
N GLY A 636 19.94 3.42 -50.13
CA GLY A 636 20.94 2.50 -49.57
C GLY A 636 22.00 3.16 -48.69
N ALA A 637 22.45 2.44 -47.66
CA ALA A 637 23.64 2.77 -46.90
C ALA A 637 24.91 2.26 -47.62
N PRO A 638 26.06 2.98 -47.51
CA PRO A 638 27.35 2.46 -47.98
C PRO A 638 27.84 1.30 -47.08
N PRO A 639 28.69 0.40 -47.60
CA PRO A 639 29.19 -0.75 -46.83
C PRO A 639 30.15 -0.33 -45.71
N ALA A 640 30.12 -1.08 -44.60
CA ALA A 640 31.02 -0.88 -43.46
C ALA A 640 32.47 -1.35 -43.77
N PRO A 641 33.49 -0.73 -43.14
CA PRO A 641 34.87 -1.20 -43.25
C PRO A 641 35.08 -2.57 -42.54
N PRO A 642 36.05 -3.39 -42.98
CA PRO A 642 36.34 -4.67 -42.36
C PRO A 642 36.96 -4.53 -40.96
N ALA A 643 36.64 -5.46 -40.07
CA ALA A 643 37.18 -5.50 -38.71
C ALA A 643 38.68 -5.85 -38.67
N PRO A 644 39.44 -5.35 -37.69
CA PRO A 644 40.83 -5.75 -37.48
C PRO A 644 40.93 -7.22 -37.04
N ALA A 645 42.00 -7.90 -37.47
CA ALA A 645 42.23 -9.31 -37.16
C ALA A 645 42.56 -9.54 -35.67
N GLN A 646 42.08 -10.67 -35.13
CA GLN A 646 42.43 -11.10 -33.78
C GLN A 646 43.91 -11.55 -33.69
N PRO A 647 44.61 -11.26 -32.58
CA PRO A 647 45.91 -11.87 -32.29
C PRO A 647 45.75 -13.37 -31.98
N PRO A 648 46.79 -14.19 -32.21
CA PRO A 648 46.75 -15.63 -31.90
C PRO A 648 46.66 -15.89 -30.39
N PRO A 649 46.07 -17.02 -29.97
CA PRO A 649 45.99 -17.40 -28.55
C PRO A 649 47.37 -17.67 -27.95
N ALA A 650 47.53 -17.36 -26.65
CA ALA A 650 48.75 -17.63 -25.91
C ALA A 650 48.93 -19.13 -25.60
N GLU A 651 50.19 -19.57 -25.51
CA GLU A 651 50.53 -20.95 -25.16
C GLU A 651 50.19 -21.27 -23.69
N PRO A 652 49.70 -22.48 -23.38
CA PRO A 652 49.47 -22.90 -21.99
C PRO A 652 50.79 -23.14 -21.25
N PRO A 653 50.88 -22.81 -19.94
CA PRO A 653 52.07 -23.09 -19.15
C PRO A 653 52.29 -24.61 -18.97
N PRO A 654 53.56 -25.06 -18.83
CA PRO A 654 53.88 -26.48 -18.73
C PRO A 654 53.35 -27.13 -17.44
N SER A 655 52.93 -28.40 -17.57
CA SER A 655 52.46 -29.22 -16.46
C SER A 655 53.58 -29.54 -15.46
N VAL A 656 53.36 -29.24 -14.18
CA VAL A 656 54.24 -29.68 -13.09
C VAL A 656 53.83 -31.09 -12.68
N ASP A 657 54.67 -32.08 -12.99
CA ASP A 657 54.52 -33.44 -12.48
C ASP A 657 54.64 -33.46 -10.94
N LYS A 658 53.79 -34.26 -10.30
CA LYS A 658 53.95 -34.61 -8.88
C LYS A 658 54.76 -35.89 -8.76
N ALA A 659 55.91 -35.79 -8.10
CA ALA A 659 56.65 -36.93 -7.59
C ALA A 659 56.89 -36.72 -6.09
N GLU A 660 56.50 -37.72 -5.30
CA GLU A 660 56.74 -37.95 -3.85
C GLU A 660 56.21 -36.88 -2.86
#